data_AF-A0A3P8L0P7-F1
#
_entry.id   AF-A0A3P8L0P7-F1
#
_cell.length_a   1.000
_cell.length_b   1.000
_cell.length_c   1.000
_cell.angle_alpha   90.00
_cell.angle_beta   90.00
_cell.angle_gamma   90.00
#
_symmetry.space_group_name_H-M   'P 1'
#
loop_
_entity.id
_entity.type
_entity.pdbx_description
1 polymer ?
#
loop_
_entity_poly.entity_id
_entity_poly.type
_entity_poly.pdbx_seq_one_letter_code
_entity_poly.pdbx_strand_id
1 'polypeptide(L)'
;MTAATADRGDAGVVETAGAGLTHKQILYILSGLMTGMFLAALDQTIVSTAIRTIADDLNGYKLQAWVTTAYLITSTIVTPLYGKLSDIYGRKPFFMFAITVFVIGSLLCSTATSMYELAAYRAVQGLGAGGLMSLALTIIGDIVPPRERAKYQGYFLAVFGTSSVLGPVLGGLFSGADSILGISGWRWVFLVNVPIGVVALAVVSRVLRLPHTRREGVRIDWFGAIALSVGLVPLLIVAEQGQEWGWGSTRAITCYAVGAAGVLAFIGIEKLMGEDAIIPLRIFKNVIFAQGVLISMVVGAAMFGGISLLPQYFQVVRGASPTKAGFLMLPMVAGLMLGSILAGQMISRTGRYRIFPIIGAVLLTAGMFGMHYISADVQIGYVMAGAAVIGFGLGNLMQPLTLALQNILPPRDMGVSTAAATFFRQIGGTLGVAVFLSVLFSQMPNKMSSRMTDAAADPEYTAAVQRAAAGHDGPAAQDFAAKLVHGDSSAVSDIMSDTSALQQLPDTLVHPLKAGFADSMDVVFLAVTVLAAVGLVLVLFWKSVPLRTAPAIEATTPESGDAATPDSIETAEISAAAESVAGTAPTEEIVTEPPTGPVPTPPPTPEQAAASRSEIDELRAQNASLAAELAELRTGYRAIAGNTRLRAAGTTDPVRFAVEATGPGGARAGRLVLPRGEITTPAYIPVAGRGAIAGLTPRELTNLGAAALTVDLHEMYLQPGTDVIEGAGGIGRAMAWPAPTFADTGIAAVAEQRKTRITDEGIAFRGRLDGSPHRWDPEETVRLAHRMGFDVAFALADPADPARTERWARRALAEHAWQTADRHDALTLWAVVTGGADPERGRSAARGLRRLADEDRRAGGLGFGGYRIEGIGAPARETALLRAAVGELETDRPRYLGGVTGPADLLAAIEAGVDVIDGTEPARAGAEGRVYTSTGVLDVTDPALRADFRPLDPADGRPGGANRTDAFTRAYVHHLFVANEGLAVTLCTLHNEHFFVSLAAAARRAIRDGGYPDFTASFLRRFGKV
;
A
#
# COMPACT_ATOMS: atom_id res chain seq x y z
N MET A 1 58.69 -33.03 3.23
CA MET A 1 57.87 -32.67 4.42
C MET A 1 57.28 -31.29 4.13
N THR A 2 55.98 -31.02 4.11
CA THR A 2 54.78 -31.75 4.55
C THR A 2 53.57 -31.02 3.94
N ALA A 3 52.68 -31.79 3.30
CA ALA A 3 51.21 -31.70 3.20
C ALA A 3 50.51 -30.30 3.25
N ALA A 4 49.79 -29.82 2.23
CA ALA A 4 48.53 -30.31 1.62
C ALA A 4 47.28 -30.28 2.54
N THR A 5 46.43 -29.27 2.34
CA THR A 5 44.95 -29.29 2.51
C THR A 5 44.39 -28.15 1.64
N ALA A 6 43.92 -28.41 0.42
CA ALA A 6 42.57 -28.85 0.05
C ALA A 6 41.53 -27.71 0.19
N ASP A 7 41.51 -26.87 -0.85
CA ASP A 7 40.43 -25.98 -1.22
C ASP A 7 39.24 -26.81 -1.73
N ARG A 8 38.08 -26.69 -1.06
CA ARG A 8 36.78 -27.19 -1.52
C ARG A 8 35.69 -26.22 -1.09
N GLY A 9 35.30 -25.39 -2.05
CA GLY A 9 33.91 -25.15 -2.44
C GLY A 9 32.95 -24.62 -1.38
N ASP A 10 32.66 -23.32 -1.49
CA ASP A 10 31.30 -22.84 -1.26
C ASP A 10 30.86 -21.95 -2.43
N ALA A 11 30.16 -22.59 -3.37
CA ALA A 11 29.38 -21.90 -4.39
C ALA A 11 28.09 -21.39 -3.71
N GLY A 12 28.13 -20.15 -3.19
CA GLY A 12 27.03 -19.52 -2.47
C GLY A 12 26.45 -18.30 -3.19
N VAL A 13 25.56 -18.56 -4.16
CA VAL A 13 24.42 -17.72 -4.61
C VAL A 13 24.60 -16.18 -4.59
N VAL A 14 24.90 -15.60 -5.76
CA VAL A 14 24.67 -14.18 -6.05
C VAL A 14 23.16 -13.97 -6.24
N GLU A 15 22.47 -13.54 -5.19
CA GLU A 15 21.03 -13.27 -5.20
C GLU A 15 20.76 -11.92 -5.88
N THR A 16 20.24 -11.98 -7.12
CA THR A 16 19.69 -10.88 -7.92
C THR A 16 18.43 -10.30 -7.27
N ALA A 17 18.50 -9.04 -6.83
CA ALA A 17 17.34 -8.26 -6.40
C ALA A 17 16.89 -7.34 -7.56
N GLY A 18 15.64 -7.32 -8.02
CA GLY A 18 14.45 -7.89 -7.41
C GLY A 18 13.36 -8.32 -8.38
N ALA A 19 13.30 -9.60 -8.70
CA ALA A 19 11.99 -10.22 -8.95
C ALA A 19 11.01 -9.74 -7.86
N GLY A 20 9.83 -9.26 -8.25
CA GLY A 20 8.75 -9.02 -7.29
C GLY A 20 8.67 -10.24 -6.37
N LEU A 21 8.66 -9.99 -5.05
CA LEU A 21 8.86 -11.04 -4.04
C LEU A 21 7.99 -12.25 -4.40
N THR A 22 8.62 -13.35 -4.78
CA THR A 22 7.92 -14.58 -5.10
C THR A 22 7.04 -14.98 -3.91
N HIS A 23 5.95 -15.72 -4.13
CA HIS A 23 5.10 -16.18 -3.03
C HIS A 23 5.91 -16.86 -1.92
N LYS A 24 6.99 -17.58 -2.28
CA LYS A 24 7.95 -18.15 -1.34
C LYS A 24 8.72 -17.08 -0.55
N GLN A 25 9.24 -16.04 -1.20
CA GLN A 25 9.90 -14.91 -0.53
C GLN A 25 8.95 -14.12 0.39
N ILE A 26 7.69 -13.92 -0.02
CA ILE A 26 6.66 -13.29 0.83
C ILE A 26 6.43 -14.14 2.08
N LEU A 27 6.28 -15.47 1.94
CA LEU A 27 6.11 -16.36 3.10
C LEU A 27 7.35 -16.39 4.01
N TYR A 28 8.56 -16.31 3.46
CA TYR A 28 9.78 -16.21 4.27
C TYR A 28 9.84 -14.91 5.05
N ILE A 29 9.56 -13.76 4.42
CA ILE A 29 9.49 -12.46 5.10
C ILE A 29 8.41 -12.50 6.17
N LEU A 30 7.23 -13.01 5.82
CA LEU A 30 6.10 -13.15 6.71
C LEU A 30 6.46 -13.99 7.94
N SER A 31 7.20 -15.09 7.78
CA SER A 31 7.65 -15.91 8.91
C SER A 31 8.50 -15.12 9.91
N GLY A 32 9.39 -14.24 9.44
CA GLY A 32 10.19 -13.36 10.30
C GLY A 32 9.34 -12.32 11.03
N LEU A 33 8.41 -11.67 10.31
CA LEU A 33 7.47 -10.69 10.90
C LEU A 33 6.55 -11.36 11.94
N MET A 34 6.04 -12.55 11.61
CA MET A 34 5.18 -13.34 12.48
C MET A 34 5.92 -13.84 13.72
N THR A 35 7.22 -14.16 13.63
CA THR A 35 8.02 -14.54 14.79
C THR A 35 8.21 -13.36 15.73
N GLY A 36 8.50 -12.16 15.20
CA GLY A 36 8.55 -10.93 16.00
C GLY A 36 7.20 -10.57 16.65
N MET A 37 6.11 -10.75 15.89
CA MET A 37 4.75 -10.54 16.43
C MET A 37 4.40 -11.56 17.51
N PHE A 38 4.74 -12.84 17.28
CA PHE A 38 4.55 -13.94 18.23
C PHE A 38 5.29 -13.65 19.53
N LEU A 39 6.52 -13.14 19.45
CA LEU A 39 7.33 -12.77 20.60
C LEU A 39 6.62 -11.73 21.49
N ALA A 40 6.10 -10.65 20.89
CA ALA A 40 5.37 -9.61 21.62
C ALA A 40 4.05 -10.13 22.21
N ALA A 41 3.28 -10.90 21.43
CA ALA A 41 1.98 -11.40 21.86
C ALA A 41 2.09 -12.54 22.91
N LEU A 42 3.13 -13.37 22.81
CA LEU A 42 3.44 -14.40 23.81
C LEU A 42 3.84 -13.76 25.13
N ASP A 43 4.74 -12.79 25.11
CA ASP A 43 5.21 -12.09 26.31
C ASP A 43 4.10 -11.38 27.09
N GLN A 44 3.16 -10.75 26.38
CA GLN A 44 2.01 -10.12 27.01
C GLN A 44 1.14 -11.13 27.78
N THR A 45 1.07 -12.38 27.31
CA THR A 45 0.16 -13.40 27.85
C THR A 45 0.85 -14.33 28.85
N ILE A 46 2.13 -14.66 28.65
CA ILE A 46 2.94 -15.49 29.56
C ILE A 46 3.19 -14.82 30.91
N VAL A 47 3.46 -13.51 30.91
CA VAL A 47 3.71 -12.73 32.13
C VAL A 47 2.42 -12.63 32.95
N SER A 48 1.27 -12.46 32.30
CA SER A 48 -0.03 -12.34 32.98
C SER A 48 -0.35 -13.53 33.90
N THR A 49 0.14 -14.73 33.56
CA THR A 49 -0.04 -15.94 34.37
C THR A 49 1.03 -16.18 35.42
N ALA A 50 2.23 -15.63 35.23
CA ALA A 50 3.35 -15.81 36.14
C ALA A 50 3.51 -14.64 37.13
N ILE A 51 2.83 -13.52 36.91
CA ILE A 51 3.03 -12.27 37.65
C ILE A 51 2.90 -12.41 39.15
N ARG A 52 2.00 -13.29 39.60
CA ARG A 52 1.81 -13.61 41.01
C ARG A 52 3.08 -14.23 41.60
N THR A 53 3.53 -15.35 41.04
CA THR A 53 4.74 -16.05 41.50
C THR A 53 5.96 -15.14 41.47
N ILE A 54 6.08 -14.29 40.45
CA ILE A 54 7.17 -13.31 40.35
C ILE A 54 7.11 -12.31 41.50
N ALA A 55 5.93 -11.80 41.81
CA ALA A 55 5.77 -10.83 42.89
C ALA A 55 5.92 -11.45 44.29
N ASP A 56 5.62 -12.73 44.44
CA ASP A 56 5.90 -13.49 45.66
C ASP A 56 7.42 -13.64 45.87
N ASP A 57 8.17 -14.02 44.83
CA ASP A 57 9.65 -14.13 44.88
C ASP A 57 10.34 -12.76 45.09
N LEU A 58 9.77 -11.69 44.53
CA LEU A 58 10.32 -10.32 44.61
C LEU A 58 9.73 -9.49 45.77
N ASN A 59 8.93 -10.10 46.65
CA ASN A 59 8.29 -9.44 47.81
C ASN A 59 7.52 -8.15 47.47
N GLY A 60 6.81 -8.13 46.34
CA GLY A 60 6.19 -6.92 45.79
C GLY A 60 4.78 -7.13 45.23
N TYR A 61 3.93 -7.85 45.96
CA TYR A 61 2.55 -8.14 45.57
C TYR A 61 1.73 -6.90 45.16
N LYS A 62 1.84 -5.80 45.94
CA LYS A 62 1.15 -4.53 45.65
C LYS A 62 1.62 -3.84 44.36
N LEU A 63 2.77 -4.25 43.82
CA LEU A 63 3.40 -3.65 42.65
C LEU A 63 3.22 -4.49 41.38
N GLN A 64 2.46 -5.59 41.42
CA GLN A 64 2.19 -6.47 40.27
C GLN A 64 1.61 -5.72 39.07
N ALA A 65 0.71 -4.79 39.34
CA ALA A 65 0.01 -4.03 38.31
C ALA A 65 1.00 -3.15 37.51
N TRP A 66 1.99 -2.55 38.18
CA TRP A 66 3.04 -1.72 37.56
C TRP A 66 3.86 -2.45 36.49
N VAL A 67 4.12 -3.74 36.66
CA VAL A 67 4.88 -4.56 35.69
C VAL A 67 4.14 -4.70 34.36
N THR A 68 2.81 -4.79 34.41
CA THR A 68 1.96 -4.88 33.21
C THR A 68 1.68 -3.49 32.64
N THR A 69 1.38 -2.54 33.52
CA THR A 69 1.07 -1.15 33.17
C THR A 69 2.26 -0.45 32.53
N ALA A 70 3.48 -0.57 33.07
CA ALA A 70 4.68 0.03 32.48
C ALA A 70 4.94 -0.47 31.05
N TYR A 71 4.75 -1.77 30.80
CA TYR A 71 4.88 -2.36 29.47
C TYR A 71 3.80 -1.86 28.49
N LEU A 72 2.54 -1.82 28.93
CA LEU A 72 1.43 -1.35 28.10
C LEU A 72 1.57 0.15 27.77
N ILE A 73 1.99 0.95 28.74
CA ILE A 73 2.21 2.39 28.57
C ILE A 73 3.28 2.65 27.50
N THR A 74 4.47 2.08 27.66
CA THR A 74 5.57 2.36 26.72
C THR A 74 5.29 1.78 25.34
N SER A 75 4.68 0.59 25.24
CA SER A 75 4.28 0.03 23.95
C SER A 75 3.21 0.88 23.24
N THR A 76 2.24 1.41 23.98
CA THR A 76 1.19 2.27 23.42
C THR A 76 1.75 3.59 22.90
N ILE A 77 2.61 4.25 23.68
CA ILE A 77 3.19 5.55 23.32
C ILE A 77 4.09 5.44 22.08
N VAL A 78 4.92 4.40 21.98
CA VAL A 78 5.91 4.30 20.90
C VAL A 78 5.34 3.68 19.61
N THR A 79 4.18 3.01 19.68
CA THR A 79 3.47 2.46 18.50
C THR A 79 3.34 3.46 17.32
N PRO A 80 2.81 4.68 17.51
CA PRO A 80 2.72 5.67 16.44
C PRO A 80 4.09 6.24 16.03
N LEU A 81 5.05 6.35 16.97
CA LEU A 81 6.42 6.77 16.66
C LEU A 81 7.10 5.80 15.70
N TYR A 82 6.99 4.48 15.94
CA TYR A 82 7.54 3.47 15.04
C TYR A 82 6.95 3.58 13.63
N GLY A 83 5.66 3.85 13.51
CA GLY A 83 5.00 4.07 12.22
C GLY A 83 5.69 5.19 11.42
N LYS A 84 5.75 6.38 12.00
CA LYS A 84 6.35 7.57 11.36
C LYS A 84 7.87 7.43 11.15
N LEU A 85 8.61 6.98 12.15
CA LEU A 85 10.07 6.85 12.06
C LEU A 85 10.48 5.78 11.04
N SER A 86 9.75 4.66 10.96
CA SER A 86 10.02 3.64 9.96
C SER A 86 9.61 4.02 8.54
N ASP A 87 8.65 4.96 8.37
CA ASP A 87 8.38 5.58 7.07
C ASP A 87 9.59 6.41 6.60
N ILE A 88 10.24 7.14 7.51
CA ILE A 88 11.34 8.08 7.21
C ILE A 88 12.68 7.35 6.99
N TYR A 89 13.02 6.41 7.87
CA TYR A 89 14.33 5.76 7.94
C TYR A 89 14.34 4.30 7.47
N GLY A 90 13.17 3.78 7.12
CA GLY A 90 12.99 2.45 6.57
C GLY A 90 12.50 1.43 7.58
N ARG A 91 11.78 0.42 7.06
CA ARG A 91 11.11 -0.61 7.85
C ARG A 91 12.06 -1.58 8.56
N LYS A 92 13.08 -2.07 7.83
CA LYS A 92 13.99 -3.11 8.34
C LYS A 92 14.79 -2.64 9.56
N PRO A 93 15.48 -1.47 9.56
CA PRO A 93 16.27 -1.04 10.71
C PRO A 93 15.43 -0.87 11.97
N PHE A 94 14.23 -0.28 11.83
CA PHE A 94 13.33 -0.07 12.96
C PHE A 94 12.70 -1.37 13.49
N PHE A 95 12.41 -2.34 12.62
CA PHE A 95 11.93 -3.65 13.07
C PHE A 95 13.03 -4.44 13.79
N MET A 96 14.27 -4.42 13.28
CA MET A 96 15.42 -5.01 13.97
C MET A 96 15.69 -4.31 15.31
N PHE A 97 15.62 -2.98 15.35
CA PHE A 97 15.75 -2.22 16.60
C PHE A 97 14.67 -2.61 17.61
N ALA A 98 13.42 -2.76 17.19
CA ALA A 98 12.32 -3.21 18.04
C ALA A 98 12.59 -4.61 18.62
N ILE A 99 13.04 -5.58 17.80
CA ILE A 99 13.42 -6.93 18.27
C ILE A 99 14.59 -6.83 19.27
N THR A 100 15.64 -6.06 18.97
CA THR A 100 16.81 -5.91 19.84
C THR A 100 16.42 -5.34 21.20
N VAL A 101 15.69 -4.22 21.22
CA VAL A 101 15.24 -3.58 22.46
C VAL A 101 14.35 -4.53 23.26
N PHE A 102 13.47 -5.28 22.59
CA PHE A 102 12.63 -6.27 23.23
C PHE A 102 13.46 -7.40 23.87
N VAL A 103 14.41 -7.97 23.15
CA VAL A 103 15.27 -9.07 23.65
C VAL A 103 16.14 -8.60 24.82
N ILE A 104 16.72 -7.41 24.72
CA ILE A 104 17.48 -6.80 25.82
C ILE A 104 16.58 -6.57 27.03
N GLY A 105 15.38 -5.99 26.83
CA GLY A 105 14.40 -5.80 27.90
C GLY A 105 14.01 -7.11 28.57
N SER A 106 13.80 -8.18 27.79
CA SER A 106 13.50 -9.52 28.31
C SER A 106 14.65 -10.11 29.11
N LEU A 107 15.90 -9.94 28.64
CA LEU A 107 17.08 -10.36 29.39
C LEU A 107 17.21 -9.60 30.71
N LEU A 108 17.00 -8.28 30.71
CA LEU A 108 17.00 -7.46 31.92
C LEU A 108 15.91 -7.91 32.91
N CYS A 109 14.70 -8.21 32.43
CA CYS A 109 13.62 -8.73 33.28
C CYS A 109 14.01 -10.02 34.00
N SER A 110 14.79 -10.90 33.36
CA SER A 110 15.27 -12.14 33.99
C SER A 110 16.28 -11.91 35.12
N THR A 111 16.95 -10.76 35.15
CA THR A 111 17.92 -10.40 36.20
C THR A 111 17.33 -9.51 37.29
N ALA A 112 16.03 -9.16 37.21
CA ALA A 112 15.40 -8.29 38.17
C ALA A 112 15.45 -8.87 39.60
N THR A 113 15.75 -7.99 40.56
CA THR A 113 15.82 -8.29 42.00
C THR A 113 14.74 -7.59 42.81
N SER A 114 13.98 -6.68 42.18
CA SER A 114 12.83 -6.02 42.79
C SER A 114 11.72 -5.77 41.78
N MET A 115 10.49 -5.54 42.26
CA MET A 115 9.35 -5.22 41.38
C MET A 115 9.49 -3.88 40.66
N TYR A 116 10.15 -2.89 41.26
CA TYR A 116 10.43 -1.61 40.60
C TYR A 116 11.43 -1.78 39.46
N GLU A 117 12.49 -2.55 39.70
CA GLU A 117 13.47 -2.88 38.68
C GLU A 117 12.82 -3.67 37.54
N LEU A 118 11.97 -4.66 37.87
CA LEU A 118 11.20 -5.40 36.87
C LEU A 118 10.27 -4.48 36.07
N ALA A 119 9.54 -3.56 36.72
CA ALA A 119 8.69 -2.60 36.04
C ALA A 119 9.49 -1.66 35.10
N ALA A 120 10.67 -1.23 35.51
CA ALA A 120 11.57 -0.44 34.67
C ALA A 120 12.08 -1.23 33.45
N TYR A 121 12.48 -2.49 33.64
CA TYR A 121 12.89 -3.36 32.55
C TYR A 121 11.72 -3.69 31.61
N ARG A 122 10.51 -3.80 32.14
CA ARG A 122 9.28 -3.96 31.36
C ARG A 122 8.91 -2.72 30.57
N ALA A 123 9.17 -1.52 31.11
CA ALA A 123 9.06 -0.29 30.35
C ALA A 123 10.00 -0.31 29.14
N VAL A 124 11.27 -0.70 29.33
CA VAL A 124 12.25 -0.87 28.23
C VAL A 124 11.79 -1.93 27.23
N GLN A 125 11.34 -3.09 27.70
CA GLN A 125 10.84 -4.17 26.85
C GLN A 125 9.60 -3.72 26.04
N GLY A 126 8.70 -2.95 26.66
CA GLY A 126 7.51 -2.39 26.03
C GLY A 126 7.82 -1.42 24.89
N LEU A 127 8.94 -0.67 24.95
CA LEU A 127 9.43 0.12 23.82
C LEU A 127 9.61 -0.78 22.59
N GLY A 128 10.24 -1.95 22.74
CA GLY A 128 10.38 -2.92 21.64
C GLY A 128 9.04 -3.50 21.19
N ALA A 129 8.15 -3.84 22.12
CA ALA A 129 6.87 -4.50 21.84
C ALA A 129 5.93 -3.67 20.95
N GLY A 130 5.87 -2.35 21.18
CA GLY A 130 5.06 -1.44 20.35
C GLY A 130 5.49 -1.46 18.88
N GLY A 131 6.81 -1.54 18.62
CA GLY A 131 7.36 -1.67 17.28
C GLY A 131 7.07 -3.02 16.64
N LEU A 132 7.17 -4.12 17.40
CA LEU A 132 6.95 -5.48 16.88
C LEU A 132 5.53 -5.69 16.34
N MET A 133 4.53 -5.19 17.06
CA MET A 133 3.11 -5.30 16.64
C MET A 133 2.81 -4.37 15.44
N SER A 134 3.22 -3.11 15.54
CA SER A 134 2.87 -2.05 14.58
C SER A 134 3.59 -2.20 13.24
N LEU A 135 4.90 -2.44 13.27
CA LEU A 135 5.71 -2.54 12.05
C LEU A 135 5.40 -3.82 11.27
N ALA A 136 5.07 -4.93 11.93
CA ALA A 136 4.68 -6.15 11.23
C ALA A 136 3.42 -5.94 10.36
N LEU A 137 2.42 -5.24 10.90
CA LEU A 137 1.19 -4.85 10.19
C LEU A 137 1.42 -3.77 9.12
N THR A 138 2.45 -2.95 9.29
CA THR A 138 2.81 -1.93 8.30
C THR A 138 3.60 -2.54 7.14
N ILE A 139 4.57 -3.40 7.43
CA ILE A 139 5.41 -4.10 6.43
C ILE A 139 4.56 -5.03 5.56
N ILE A 140 3.56 -5.72 6.13
CA ILE A 140 2.63 -6.52 5.30
C ILE A 140 1.86 -5.64 4.32
N GLY A 141 1.52 -4.41 4.73
CA GLY A 141 0.94 -3.41 3.84
C GLY A 141 1.86 -3.07 2.67
N ASP A 142 3.16 -2.97 2.93
CA ASP A 142 4.16 -2.62 1.91
C ASP A 142 4.47 -3.77 0.94
N ILE A 143 4.46 -5.03 1.40
CA ILE A 143 4.89 -6.20 0.59
C ILE A 143 3.73 -7.00 -0.03
N VAL A 144 2.50 -6.85 0.48
CA VAL A 144 1.34 -7.62 0.01
C VAL A 144 0.33 -6.70 -0.70
N PRO A 145 -0.07 -7.04 -1.94
CA PRO A 145 -1.10 -6.32 -2.68
C PRO A 145 -2.41 -6.25 -1.88
N PRO A 146 -3.14 -5.12 -1.87
CA PRO A 146 -4.37 -4.93 -1.07
C PRO A 146 -5.39 -6.07 -1.18
N ARG A 147 -5.53 -6.68 -2.36
CA ARG A 147 -6.45 -7.79 -2.63
C ARG A 147 -6.07 -9.09 -1.92
N GLU A 148 -4.79 -9.32 -1.65
CA GLU A 148 -4.33 -10.51 -0.94
C GLU A 148 -4.13 -10.28 0.56
N ARG A 149 -4.08 -9.02 1.03
CA ARG A 149 -3.81 -8.67 2.44
C ARG A 149 -4.73 -9.40 3.42
N ALA A 150 -6.01 -9.59 3.07
CA ALA A 150 -6.97 -10.31 3.92
C ALA A 150 -6.54 -11.77 4.18
N LYS A 151 -5.97 -12.46 3.18
CA LYS A 151 -5.44 -13.83 3.33
C LYS A 151 -4.25 -13.85 4.30
N TYR A 152 -3.31 -12.92 4.14
CA TYR A 152 -2.11 -12.89 4.98
C TYR A 152 -2.37 -12.34 6.40
N GLN A 153 -3.35 -11.45 6.57
CA GLN A 153 -3.83 -11.02 7.88
C GLN A 153 -4.39 -12.19 8.72
N GLY A 154 -4.96 -13.22 8.06
CA GLY A 154 -5.37 -14.46 8.74
C GLY A 154 -4.22 -15.17 9.45
N TYR A 155 -2.99 -15.12 8.91
CA TYR A 155 -1.82 -15.70 9.56
C TYR A 155 -1.42 -14.95 10.84
N PHE A 156 -1.49 -13.62 10.83
CA PHE A 156 -1.24 -12.82 12.03
C PHE A 156 -2.25 -13.11 13.14
N LEU A 157 -3.52 -13.30 12.77
CA LEU A 157 -4.56 -13.69 13.73
C LEU A 157 -4.31 -15.10 14.29
N ALA A 158 -3.82 -16.03 13.46
CA ALA A 158 -3.44 -17.36 13.91
C ALA A 158 -2.25 -17.31 14.90
N VAL A 159 -1.27 -16.45 14.65
CA VAL A 159 -0.16 -16.20 15.60
C VAL A 159 -0.68 -15.63 16.91
N PHE A 160 -1.53 -14.61 16.85
CA PHE A 160 -2.11 -14.00 18.04
C PHE A 160 -2.96 -14.98 18.85
N GLY A 161 -3.77 -15.80 18.17
CA GLY A 161 -4.52 -16.88 18.82
C GLY A 161 -3.61 -17.92 19.45
N THR A 162 -2.60 -18.38 18.71
CA THR A 162 -1.64 -19.39 19.19
C THR A 162 -0.83 -18.87 20.39
N SER A 163 -0.35 -17.63 20.36
CA SER A 163 0.36 -17.01 21.47
C SER A 163 -0.52 -16.84 22.70
N SER A 164 -1.80 -16.49 22.52
CA SER A 164 -2.73 -16.30 23.64
C SER A 164 -3.02 -17.58 24.44
N VAL A 165 -2.81 -18.76 23.84
CA VAL A 165 -2.93 -20.06 24.51
C VAL A 165 -1.58 -20.51 25.06
N LEU A 166 -0.52 -20.41 24.25
CA LEU A 166 0.83 -20.81 24.63
C LEU A 166 1.36 -19.99 25.81
N GLY A 167 1.02 -18.69 25.89
CA GLY A 167 1.45 -17.81 26.96
C GLY A 167 1.06 -18.37 28.33
N PRO A 168 -0.22 -18.50 28.66
CA PRO A 168 -0.65 -19.07 29.93
C PRO A 168 -0.09 -20.47 30.25
N VAL A 169 0.03 -21.32 29.23
CA VAL A 169 0.54 -22.70 29.38
C VAL A 169 2.03 -22.70 29.74
N LEU A 170 2.85 -21.98 28.97
CA LEU A 170 4.29 -21.86 29.22
C LEU A 170 4.59 -21.05 30.48
N GLY A 171 3.78 -20.02 30.75
CA GLY A 171 3.90 -19.18 31.93
C GLY A 171 3.72 -19.99 33.20
N GLY A 172 2.64 -20.77 33.27
CA GLY A 172 2.40 -21.70 34.39
C GLY A 172 3.46 -22.79 34.51
N LEU A 173 3.96 -23.32 33.38
CA LEU A 173 5.01 -24.34 33.36
C LEU A 173 6.33 -23.80 33.92
N PHE A 174 6.75 -22.61 33.49
CA PHE A 174 8.01 -22.02 33.92
C PHE A 174 7.92 -21.46 35.35
N SER A 175 6.84 -20.74 35.68
CA SER A 175 6.65 -20.19 37.03
C SER A 175 6.44 -21.29 38.08
N GLY A 176 5.88 -22.44 37.69
CA GLY A 176 5.65 -23.57 38.60
C GLY A 176 6.88 -24.43 38.89
N ALA A 177 8.02 -24.19 38.25
CA ALA A 177 9.24 -24.96 38.49
C ALA A 177 10.17 -24.23 39.48
N ASP A 178 10.64 -24.93 40.51
CA ASP A 178 11.53 -24.33 41.52
C ASP A 178 12.85 -23.83 40.90
N SER A 179 13.46 -24.64 40.04
CA SER A 179 14.61 -24.23 39.23
C SER A 179 14.66 -24.97 37.90
N ILE A 180 15.09 -24.27 36.85
CA ILE A 180 15.33 -24.82 35.51
C ILE A 180 16.74 -24.42 35.11
N LEU A 181 17.61 -25.41 34.86
CA LEU A 181 19.02 -25.21 34.50
C LEU A 181 19.79 -24.31 35.49
N GLY A 182 19.49 -24.40 36.79
CA GLY A 182 20.15 -23.61 37.85
C GLY A 182 19.67 -22.16 38.00
N ILE A 183 18.61 -21.78 37.27
CA ILE A 183 17.97 -20.46 37.34
C ILE A 183 16.54 -20.63 37.89
N SER A 184 16.05 -19.68 38.69
CA SER A 184 14.67 -19.68 39.19
C SER A 184 13.67 -19.83 38.03
N GLY A 185 12.68 -20.73 38.16
CA GLY A 185 11.78 -21.07 37.06
C GLY A 185 11.07 -19.87 36.44
N TRP A 186 10.59 -18.91 37.25
CA TRP A 186 9.89 -17.73 36.72
C TRP A 186 10.76 -16.86 35.80
N ARG A 187 12.09 -16.87 35.94
CA ARG A 187 12.98 -16.09 35.05
C ARG A 187 12.94 -16.61 33.62
N TRP A 188 12.57 -17.87 33.42
CA TRP A 188 12.37 -18.46 32.09
C TRP A 188 11.15 -17.92 31.35
N VAL A 189 10.20 -17.31 32.05
CA VAL A 189 9.10 -16.54 31.45
C VAL A 189 9.65 -15.43 30.55
N PHE A 190 10.78 -14.84 30.92
CA PHE A 190 11.46 -13.83 30.12
C PHE A 190 12.60 -14.40 29.26
N LEU A 191 13.33 -15.42 29.74
CA LEU A 191 14.43 -16.01 28.96
C LEU A 191 13.95 -16.76 27.72
N VAL A 192 12.73 -17.31 27.70
CA VAL A 192 12.18 -17.99 26.50
C VAL A 192 12.09 -17.07 25.28
N ASN A 193 11.92 -15.77 25.51
CA ASN A 193 11.88 -14.76 24.46
C ASN A 193 13.26 -14.54 23.80
N VAL A 194 14.36 -14.78 24.52
CA VAL A 194 15.72 -14.51 24.04
C VAL A 194 16.09 -15.40 22.83
N PRO A 195 16.02 -16.74 22.89
CA PRO A 195 16.34 -17.57 21.73
C PRO A 195 15.38 -17.34 20.57
N ILE A 196 14.08 -17.13 20.84
CA ILE A 196 13.09 -16.84 19.80
C ILE A 196 13.40 -15.50 19.13
N GLY A 197 13.75 -14.48 19.91
CA GLY A 197 14.12 -13.16 19.41
C GLY A 197 15.43 -13.19 18.62
N VAL A 198 16.43 -13.96 19.03
CA VAL A 198 17.67 -14.17 18.26
C VAL A 198 17.37 -14.84 16.92
N VAL A 199 16.50 -15.86 16.90
CA VAL A 199 16.02 -16.48 15.65
C VAL A 199 15.27 -15.47 14.79
N ALA A 200 14.36 -14.68 15.37
CA ALA A 200 13.65 -13.63 14.65
C ALA A 200 14.63 -12.61 14.04
N LEU A 201 15.65 -12.20 14.78
CA LEU A 201 16.68 -11.26 14.33
C LEU A 201 17.53 -11.87 13.21
N ALA A 202 17.88 -13.15 13.31
CA ALA A 202 18.61 -13.87 12.27
C ALA A 202 17.78 -14.05 10.98
N VAL A 203 16.48 -14.34 11.10
CA VAL A 203 15.56 -14.46 9.97
C VAL A 203 15.34 -13.09 9.32
N VAL A 204 14.98 -12.07 10.10
CA VAL A 204 14.73 -10.71 9.60
C VAL A 204 15.98 -10.10 8.97
N SER A 205 17.16 -10.26 9.58
CA SER A 205 18.40 -9.71 9.03
C SER A 205 18.73 -10.28 7.65
N ARG A 206 18.52 -11.59 7.45
CA ARG A 206 18.79 -12.28 6.17
C ARG A 206 17.69 -12.04 5.13
N VAL A 207 16.43 -12.15 5.54
CA VAL A 207 15.28 -12.28 4.63
C VAL A 207 14.58 -10.94 4.35
N LEU A 208 14.53 -10.03 5.33
CA LEU A 208 13.86 -8.73 5.13
C LEU A 208 14.81 -7.78 4.38
N ARG A 209 14.77 -7.80 3.05
CA ARG A 209 15.45 -6.83 2.17
C ARG A 209 14.40 -5.96 1.50
N LEU A 210 14.09 -4.82 2.11
CA LEU A 210 13.15 -3.85 1.57
C LEU A 210 13.93 -2.68 0.95
N PRO A 211 13.66 -2.32 -0.33
CA PRO A 211 14.20 -1.10 -0.91
C PRO A 211 13.67 0.10 -0.12
N HIS A 212 14.56 0.88 0.49
CA HIS A 212 14.18 2.10 1.20
C HIS A 212 14.68 3.32 0.43
N THR A 213 13.75 4.20 0.04
CA THR A 213 14.06 5.54 -0.46
C THR A 213 13.77 6.54 0.65
N ARG A 214 14.83 7.16 1.19
CA ARG A 214 14.72 8.16 2.25
C ARG A 214 13.98 9.39 1.71
N ARG A 215 12.92 9.82 2.39
CA ARG A 215 12.25 11.10 2.10
C ARG A 215 13.03 12.23 2.79
N GLU A 216 13.70 13.07 1.99
CA GLU A 216 14.40 14.25 2.51
C GLU A 216 13.39 15.37 2.86
N GLY A 217 13.62 16.09 3.96
CA GLY A 217 12.82 17.26 4.35
C GLY A 217 11.71 17.05 5.41
N VAL A 218 11.43 15.82 5.83
CA VAL A 218 10.39 15.53 6.86
C VAL A 218 10.96 15.74 8.27
N ARG A 219 10.32 16.60 9.08
CA ARG A 219 10.72 16.85 10.47
C ARG A 219 10.21 15.74 11.41
N ILE A 220 11.01 15.41 12.43
CA ILE A 220 10.61 14.46 13.47
C ILE A 220 9.95 15.24 14.61
N ASP A 221 8.71 14.89 14.94
CA ASP A 221 7.96 15.50 16.03
C ASP A 221 8.34 14.92 17.40
N TRP A 222 9.56 15.23 17.87
CA TRP A 222 10.03 14.83 19.20
C TRP A 222 9.24 15.51 20.33
N PHE A 223 8.81 16.76 20.10
CA PHE A 223 8.05 17.52 21.09
C PHE A 223 6.64 16.93 21.28
N GLY A 224 5.97 16.52 20.20
CA GLY A 224 4.70 15.81 20.24
C GLY A 224 4.82 14.49 20.98
N ALA A 225 5.87 13.70 20.71
CA ALA A 225 6.12 12.46 21.44
C ALA A 225 6.32 12.66 22.95
N ILE A 226 7.07 13.69 23.35
CA ILE A 226 7.28 14.04 24.76
C ILE A 226 5.97 14.52 25.39
N ALA A 227 5.23 15.42 24.72
CA ALA A 227 3.97 15.94 25.21
C ALA A 227 2.92 14.83 25.36
N LEU A 228 2.87 13.88 24.42
CA LEU A 228 2.03 12.70 24.49
C LEU A 228 2.37 11.82 25.70
N SER A 229 3.66 11.63 25.98
CA SER A 229 4.15 10.88 27.13
C SER A 229 3.78 11.57 28.45
N VAL A 230 4.00 12.88 28.54
CA VAL A 230 3.64 13.71 29.70
C VAL A 230 2.12 13.78 29.87
N GLY A 231 1.35 13.70 28.80
CA GLY A 231 -0.10 13.66 28.84
C GLY A 231 -0.66 12.34 29.38
N LEU A 232 -0.15 11.21 28.87
CA LEU A 232 -0.71 9.88 29.17
C LEU A 232 -0.17 9.26 30.45
N VAL A 233 1.14 9.34 30.69
CA VAL A 233 1.77 8.64 31.82
C VAL A 233 1.13 9.05 33.16
N PRO A 234 1.00 10.34 33.51
CA PRO A 234 0.42 10.75 34.79
C PRO A 234 -1.04 10.31 34.96
N LEU A 235 -1.85 10.34 33.89
CA LEU A 235 -3.24 9.90 33.94
C LEU A 235 -3.34 8.39 34.22
N LEU A 236 -2.45 7.61 33.63
CA LEU A 236 -2.38 6.17 33.86
C LEU A 236 -1.85 5.84 35.25
N ILE A 237 -0.92 6.64 35.78
CA ILE A 237 -0.49 6.53 37.18
C ILE A 237 -1.67 6.73 38.13
N VAL A 238 -2.54 7.71 37.87
CA VAL A 238 -3.73 7.92 38.72
C VAL A 238 -4.75 6.81 38.53
N ALA A 239 -4.92 6.28 37.32
CA ALA A 239 -5.80 5.13 37.09
C ALA A 239 -5.37 3.91 37.92
N GLU A 240 -4.07 3.72 38.12
CA GLU A 240 -3.51 2.60 38.88
C GLU A 240 -3.46 2.87 40.40
N GLN A 241 -2.99 4.05 40.80
CA GLN A 241 -2.68 4.38 42.19
C GLN A 241 -3.78 5.20 42.88
N GLY A 242 -4.81 5.60 42.14
CA GLY A 242 -5.89 6.46 42.65
C GLY A 242 -6.65 5.84 43.83
N GLN A 243 -6.73 4.51 43.90
CA GLN A 243 -7.31 3.80 45.05
C GLN A 243 -6.46 3.93 46.32
N GLU A 244 -5.13 3.84 46.21
CA GLU A 244 -4.22 3.95 47.37
C GLU A 244 -4.00 5.41 47.78
N TRP A 245 -3.82 6.31 46.80
CA TRP A 245 -3.56 7.73 47.07
C TRP A 245 -4.82 8.49 47.44
N GLY A 246 -5.99 8.00 47.04
CA GLY A 246 -7.23 8.75 47.01
C GLY A 246 -7.34 9.63 45.77
N TRP A 247 -8.45 9.51 45.05
CA TRP A 247 -8.71 10.17 43.77
C TRP A 247 -8.66 11.70 43.81
N GLY A 248 -8.90 12.31 44.99
CA GLY A 248 -8.81 13.76 45.23
C GLY A 248 -7.52 14.22 45.91
N SER A 249 -6.53 13.35 46.08
CA SER A 249 -5.27 13.71 46.74
C SER A 249 -4.46 14.71 45.93
N THR A 250 -3.58 15.47 46.59
CA THR A 250 -2.67 16.40 45.92
C THR A 250 -1.85 15.72 44.81
N ARG A 251 -1.45 14.45 45.01
CA ARG A 251 -0.73 13.66 44.01
C ARG A 251 -1.59 13.38 42.78
N ALA A 252 -2.83 12.91 42.98
CA ALA A 252 -3.77 12.66 41.90
C ALA A 252 -4.11 13.94 41.11
N ILE A 253 -4.39 15.04 41.81
CA ILE A 253 -4.67 16.35 41.20
C ILE A 253 -3.46 16.85 40.41
N THR A 254 -2.25 16.70 40.94
CA THR A 254 -1.01 17.07 40.22
C THR A 254 -0.89 16.27 38.93
N CYS A 255 -1.12 14.97 38.97
CA CYS A 255 -1.10 14.12 37.77
C CYS A 255 -2.20 14.48 36.78
N TYR A 256 -3.43 14.82 37.22
CA TYR A 256 -4.48 15.31 36.33
C TYR A 256 -4.10 16.63 35.67
N ALA A 257 -3.53 17.56 36.42
CA ALA A 257 -3.10 18.86 35.90
C ALA A 257 -1.96 18.71 34.89
N VAL A 258 -0.93 17.91 35.20
CA VAL A 258 0.19 17.62 34.30
C VAL A 258 -0.28 16.85 33.07
N GLY A 259 -1.16 15.87 33.24
CA GLY A 259 -1.74 15.10 32.14
C GLY A 259 -2.58 15.97 31.21
N ALA A 260 -3.47 16.81 31.75
CA ALA A 260 -4.26 17.77 30.98
C ALA A 260 -3.36 18.77 30.25
N ALA A 261 -2.35 19.32 30.92
CA ALA A 261 -1.38 20.21 30.29
C ALA A 261 -0.60 19.51 29.17
N GLY A 262 -0.19 18.25 29.37
CA GLY A 262 0.49 17.44 28.37
C GLY A 262 -0.37 17.14 27.14
N VAL A 263 -1.65 16.80 27.33
CA VAL A 263 -2.62 16.60 26.23
C VAL A 263 -2.88 17.90 25.47
N LEU A 264 -3.06 19.02 26.17
CA LEU A 264 -3.23 20.33 25.54
C LEU A 264 -1.98 20.76 24.77
N ALA A 265 -0.79 20.54 25.34
CA ALA A 265 0.49 20.76 24.69
C ALA A 265 0.63 19.87 23.45
N PHE A 266 0.26 18.60 23.54
CA PHE A 266 0.26 17.66 22.41
C PHE A 266 -0.62 18.18 21.27
N ILE A 267 -1.87 18.56 21.56
CA ILE A 267 -2.77 19.12 20.54
C ILE A 267 -2.20 20.41 19.94
N GLY A 268 -1.60 21.28 20.76
CA GLY A 268 -0.96 22.52 20.31
C GLY A 268 0.25 22.26 19.40
N ILE A 269 1.12 21.33 19.78
CA ILE A 269 2.32 20.94 19.01
C ILE A 269 1.92 20.26 17.69
N GLU A 270 0.96 19.33 17.73
CA GLU A 270 0.46 18.66 16.53
C GLU A 270 -0.18 19.67 15.56
N LYS A 271 -0.89 20.69 16.08
CA LYS A 271 -1.43 21.80 15.27
C LYS A 271 -0.32 22.64 14.62
N LEU A 272 0.79 22.87 15.33
CA LEU A 272 1.95 23.63 14.82
C LEU A 272 2.78 22.82 13.82
N MET A 273 2.88 21.50 14.00
CA MET A 273 3.64 20.59 13.13
C MET A 273 2.95 20.31 11.78
N GLY A 274 1.62 20.44 11.69
CA GLY A 274 0.89 20.29 10.42
C GLY A 274 0.96 18.87 9.85
N GLU A 275 1.48 18.71 8.63
CA GLU A 275 1.63 17.39 7.97
C GLU A 275 2.76 16.53 8.56
N ASP A 276 3.71 17.17 9.24
CA ASP A 276 4.85 16.48 9.85
C ASP A 276 4.50 15.86 11.22
N ALA A 277 3.34 16.19 11.77
CA ALA A 277 2.87 15.75 13.08
C ALA A 277 2.68 14.22 13.18
N ILE A 278 2.76 13.63 14.38
CA ILE A 278 2.63 12.18 14.56
C ILE A 278 1.22 11.72 14.21
N ILE A 279 0.20 12.49 14.61
CA ILE A 279 -1.21 12.25 14.32
C ILE A 279 -1.82 13.55 13.74
N PRO A 280 -1.70 13.78 12.42
CA PRO A 280 -2.14 15.02 11.78
C PRO A 280 -3.61 15.33 12.10
N LEU A 281 -3.87 16.41 12.83
CA LEU A 281 -5.21 16.76 13.33
C LEU A 281 -6.26 16.91 12.20
N ARG A 282 -5.82 17.15 10.97
CA ARG A 282 -6.69 17.22 9.79
C ARG A 282 -7.51 15.96 9.55
N ILE A 283 -7.02 14.78 9.92
CA ILE A 283 -7.75 13.52 9.68
C ILE A 283 -9.02 13.43 10.54
N PHE A 284 -9.03 14.10 11.70
CA PHE A 284 -10.20 14.18 12.58
C PHE A 284 -11.26 15.16 12.10
N LYS A 285 -10.96 16.01 11.10
CA LYS A 285 -12.00 16.81 10.42
C LYS A 285 -13.01 15.92 9.69
N ASN A 286 -12.61 14.71 9.30
CA ASN A 286 -13.55 13.71 8.80
C ASN A 286 -14.30 13.09 9.99
N VAL A 287 -15.57 13.49 10.16
CA VAL A 287 -16.43 13.05 11.26
C VAL A 287 -16.60 11.53 11.29
N ILE A 288 -16.65 10.86 10.13
CA ILE A 288 -16.78 9.40 10.06
C ILE A 288 -15.52 8.73 10.60
N PHE A 289 -14.34 9.27 10.29
CA PHE A 289 -13.08 8.78 10.85
C PHE A 289 -13.02 9.00 12.36
N ALA A 290 -13.33 10.21 12.83
CA ALA A 290 -13.32 10.54 14.26
C ALA A 290 -14.28 9.64 15.07
N GLN A 291 -15.48 9.39 14.55
CA GLN A 291 -16.43 8.43 15.14
C GLN A 291 -15.88 7.01 15.17
N GLY A 292 -15.22 6.55 14.10
CA GLY A 292 -14.62 5.21 14.06
C GLY A 292 -13.45 5.05 15.04
N VAL A 293 -12.67 6.10 15.28
CA VAL A 293 -11.64 6.14 16.32
C VAL A 293 -12.27 6.08 17.71
N LEU A 294 -13.33 6.85 17.96
CA LEU A 294 -14.09 6.80 19.22
C LEU A 294 -14.67 5.40 19.48
N ILE A 295 -15.26 4.76 18.46
CA ILE A 295 -15.73 3.38 18.52
C ILE A 295 -14.58 2.44 18.89
N SER A 296 -13.42 2.59 18.23
CA SER A 296 -12.24 1.76 18.50
C SER A 296 -11.76 1.89 19.95
N MET A 297 -11.82 3.09 20.52
CA MET A 297 -11.47 3.36 21.92
C MET A 297 -12.46 2.70 22.89
N VAL A 298 -13.77 2.91 22.70
CA VAL A 298 -14.82 2.33 23.56
C VAL A 298 -14.79 0.80 23.52
N VAL A 299 -14.67 0.24 22.33
CA VAL A 299 -14.50 -1.20 22.10
C VAL A 299 -13.23 -1.70 22.78
N GLY A 300 -12.11 -0.98 22.65
CA GLY A 300 -10.85 -1.33 23.30
C GLY A 300 -11.03 -1.47 24.81
N ALA A 301 -11.71 -0.51 25.44
CA ALA A 301 -12.00 -0.54 26.87
C ALA A 301 -12.84 -1.75 27.29
N ALA A 302 -13.94 -2.04 26.57
CA ALA A 302 -14.77 -3.21 26.84
C ALA A 302 -14.02 -4.53 26.60
N MET A 303 -13.21 -4.59 25.54
CA MET A 303 -12.47 -5.78 25.14
C MET A 303 -11.38 -6.14 26.16
N PHE A 304 -10.40 -5.26 26.38
CA PHE A 304 -9.26 -5.59 27.26
C PHE A 304 -9.70 -5.69 28.72
N GLY A 305 -10.60 -4.80 29.15
CA GLY A 305 -11.18 -4.82 30.47
C GLY A 305 -11.95 -6.10 30.76
N GLY A 306 -12.88 -6.50 29.89
CA GLY A 306 -13.65 -7.72 30.07
C GLY A 306 -12.81 -8.99 29.97
N ILE A 307 -11.86 -9.06 29.02
CA ILE A 307 -10.97 -10.21 28.87
C ILE A 307 -10.09 -10.43 30.11
N SER A 308 -9.64 -9.36 30.78
CA SER A 308 -8.80 -9.48 31.98
C SER A 308 -9.48 -10.16 33.18
N LEU A 309 -10.81 -10.26 33.20
CA LEU A 309 -11.56 -10.86 34.31
C LEU A 309 -11.64 -12.39 34.20
N LEU A 310 -11.66 -12.94 32.99
CA LEU A 310 -11.83 -14.39 32.78
C LEU A 310 -10.69 -15.25 33.34
N PRO A 311 -9.39 -14.91 33.17
CA PRO A 311 -8.30 -15.65 33.80
C PRO A 311 -8.43 -15.63 35.32
N GLN A 312 -8.85 -14.49 35.86
CA GLN A 312 -9.01 -14.29 37.30
C GLN A 312 -10.15 -15.15 37.85
N TYR A 313 -11.24 -15.31 37.10
CA TYR A 313 -12.32 -16.22 37.46
C TYR A 313 -11.84 -17.68 37.48
N PHE A 314 -11.14 -18.12 36.42
CA PHE A 314 -10.67 -19.50 36.36
C PHE A 314 -9.64 -19.83 37.45
N GLN A 315 -8.77 -18.89 37.81
CA GLN A 315 -7.72 -19.15 38.79
C GLN A 315 -8.22 -18.97 40.23
N VAL A 316 -8.93 -17.89 40.53
CA VAL A 316 -9.33 -17.55 41.92
C VAL A 316 -10.64 -18.25 42.31
N VAL A 317 -11.67 -18.21 41.46
CA VAL A 317 -12.98 -18.81 41.77
C VAL A 317 -12.97 -20.31 41.54
N ARG A 318 -12.44 -20.76 40.40
CA ARG A 318 -12.43 -22.18 40.02
C ARG A 318 -11.20 -22.96 40.49
N GLY A 319 -10.22 -22.29 41.09
CA GLY A 319 -8.98 -22.91 41.57
C GLY A 319 -8.17 -23.59 40.46
N ALA A 320 -8.35 -23.20 39.20
CA ALA A 320 -7.60 -23.79 38.09
C ALA A 320 -6.14 -23.33 38.15
N SER A 321 -5.21 -24.25 37.88
CA SER A 321 -3.81 -23.87 37.65
C SER A 321 -3.70 -22.90 36.47
N PRO A 322 -2.66 -22.06 36.38
CA PRO A 322 -2.48 -21.13 35.27
C PRO A 322 -2.52 -21.82 33.90
N THR A 323 -1.92 -23.01 33.79
CA THR A 323 -1.97 -23.85 32.59
C THR A 323 -3.40 -24.29 32.23
N LYS A 324 -4.19 -24.73 33.22
CA LYS A 324 -5.59 -25.13 33.01
C LYS A 324 -6.47 -23.93 32.66
N ALA A 325 -6.27 -22.78 33.31
CA ALA A 325 -6.94 -21.53 32.97
C ALA A 325 -6.64 -21.10 31.53
N GLY A 326 -5.39 -21.28 31.07
CA GLY A 326 -5.00 -21.12 29.67
C GLY A 326 -5.79 -21.99 28.70
N PHE A 327 -5.93 -23.28 28.99
CA PHE A 327 -6.75 -24.18 28.17
C PHE A 327 -8.23 -23.81 28.16
N LEU A 328 -8.76 -23.32 29.28
CA LEU A 328 -10.17 -22.88 29.38
C LEU A 328 -10.47 -21.63 28.54
N MET A 329 -9.44 -20.89 28.09
CA MET A 329 -9.56 -19.76 27.18
C MET A 329 -9.64 -20.15 25.69
N LEU A 330 -9.33 -21.40 25.34
CA LEU A 330 -9.36 -21.89 23.95
C LEU A 330 -10.66 -21.59 23.20
N PRO A 331 -11.87 -21.74 23.78
CA PRO A 331 -13.11 -21.44 23.09
C PRO A 331 -13.23 -19.97 22.67
N MET A 332 -12.74 -19.04 23.48
CA MET A 332 -12.72 -17.60 23.15
C MET A 332 -11.80 -17.32 21.97
N VAL A 333 -10.61 -17.92 21.99
CA VAL A 333 -9.64 -17.79 20.89
C VAL A 333 -10.20 -18.39 19.60
N ALA A 334 -10.82 -19.56 19.69
CA ALA A 334 -11.48 -20.21 18.55
C ALA A 334 -12.62 -19.34 17.99
N GLY A 335 -13.46 -18.77 18.87
CA GLY A 335 -14.49 -17.81 18.48
C GLY A 335 -13.91 -16.60 17.75
N LEU A 336 -12.87 -15.97 18.32
CA LEU A 336 -12.16 -14.84 17.73
C LEU A 336 -11.64 -15.15 16.32
N MET A 337 -11.00 -16.30 16.15
CA MET A 337 -10.48 -16.74 14.86
C MET A 337 -11.61 -16.99 13.86
N LEU A 338 -12.64 -17.74 14.24
CA LEU A 338 -13.78 -18.04 13.38
C LEU A 338 -14.51 -16.77 12.94
N GLY A 339 -14.78 -15.86 13.87
CA GLY A 339 -15.48 -14.60 13.58
C GLY A 339 -14.70 -13.72 12.61
N SER A 340 -13.39 -13.59 12.81
CA SER A 340 -12.56 -12.79 11.92
C SER A 340 -12.37 -13.43 10.53
N ILE A 341 -12.18 -14.75 10.46
CA ILE A 341 -12.05 -15.47 9.18
C ILE A 341 -13.33 -15.36 8.37
N LEU A 342 -14.49 -15.62 9.00
CA LEU A 342 -15.79 -15.54 8.34
C LEU A 342 -16.11 -14.12 7.89
N ALA A 343 -15.88 -13.12 8.74
CA ALA A 343 -16.06 -11.72 8.37
C ALA A 343 -15.16 -11.34 7.20
N GLY A 344 -13.86 -11.67 7.25
CA GLY A 344 -12.91 -11.36 6.18
C GLY A 344 -13.29 -11.99 4.84
N GLN A 345 -13.64 -13.28 4.83
CA GLN A 345 -14.06 -13.98 3.61
C GLN A 345 -15.36 -13.41 3.04
N MET A 346 -16.36 -13.15 3.88
CA MET A 346 -17.65 -12.63 3.45
C MET A 346 -17.55 -11.18 2.96
N ILE A 347 -16.75 -10.34 3.62
CA ILE A 347 -16.48 -8.96 3.16
C ILE A 347 -15.80 -9.00 1.80
N SER A 348 -14.80 -9.86 1.62
CA SER A 348 -14.11 -10.01 0.33
C SER A 348 -15.05 -10.49 -0.78
N ARG A 349 -16.08 -11.29 -0.47
CA ARG A 349 -17.05 -11.80 -1.45
C ARG A 349 -18.18 -10.82 -1.75
N THR A 350 -18.66 -10.08 -0.76
CA THR A 350 -19.89 -9.27 -0.85
C THR A 350 -19.62 -7.77 -0.97
N GLY A 351 -18.41 -7.31 -0.65
CA GLY A 351 -18.06 -5.89 -0.57
C GLY A 351 -18.73 -5.13 0.59
N ARG A 352 -19.54 -5.80 1.42
CA ARG A 352 -20.36 -5.18 2.47
C ARG A 352 -19.75 -5.44 3.85
N TYR A 353 -19.03 -4.47 4.41
CA TYR A 353 -18.41 -4.63 5.73
C TYR A 353 -19.28 -4.18 6.91
N ARG A 354 -20.25 -3.27 6.70
CA ARG A 354 -21.04 -2.62 7.79
C ARG A 354 -21.70 -3.61 8.75
N ILE A 355 -22.20 -4.74 8.24
CA ILE A 355 -22.97 -5.69 9.04
C ILE A 355 -22.11 -6.40 10.09
N PHE A 356 -20.80 -6.58 9.83
CA PHE A 356 -19.92 -7.35 10.70
C PHE A 356 -19.58 -6.63 12.02
N PRO A 357 -19.18 -5.34 12.04
CA PRO A 357 -19.07 -4.59 13.29
C PRO A 357 -20.37 -4.57 14.10
N ILE A 358 -21.55 -4.53 13.47
CA ILE A 358 -22.82 -4.57 14.18
C ILE A 358 -23.01 -5.93 14.86
N ILE A 359 -22.86 -7.03 14.11
CA ILE A 359 -22.91 -8.39 14.64
C ILE A 359 -21.90 -8.56 15.78
N GLY A 360 -20.67 -8.09 15.58
CA GLY A 360 -19.61 -8.16 16.57
C GLY A 360 -19.95 -7.43 17.86
N ALA A 361 -20.50 -6.22 17.77
CA ALA A 361 -20.87 -5.41 18.93
C ALA A 361 -22.07 -5.99 19.69
N VAL A 362 -23.06 -6.54 18.96
CA VAL A 362 -24.21 -7.25 19.56
C VAL A 362 -23.72 -8.47 20.33
N LEU A 363 -22.87 -9.31 19.72
CA LEU A 363 -22.36 -10.52 20.34
C LEU A 363 -21.44 -10.23 21.53
N LEU A 364 -20.60 -9.19 21.44
CA LEU A 364 -19.78 -8.76 22.57
C LEU A 364 -20.66 -8.32 23.74
N THR A 365 -21.67 -7.50 23.48
CA THR A 365 -22.62 -7.01 24.50
C THR A 365 -23.40 -8.17 25.12
N ALA A 366 -23.94 -9.07 24.29
CA ALA A 366 -24.69 -10.23 24.75
C ALA A 366 -23.81 -11.23 25.52
N GLY A 367 -22.57 -11.43 25.07
CA GLY A 367 -21.60 -12.30 25.73
C GLY A 367 -21.21 -11.77 27.10
N MET A 368 -20.89 -10.47 27.21
CA MET A 368 -20.60 -9.82 28.49
C MET A 368 -21.81 -9.81 29.43
N PHE A 369 -23.01 -9.58 28.89
CA PHE A 369 -24.25 -9.70 29.67
C PHE A 369 -24.48 -11.13 30.15
N GLY A 370 -24.15 -12.14 29.35
CA GLY A 370 -24.20 -13.54 29.79
C GLY A 370 -23.25 -13.82 30.97
N MET A 371 -22.08 -13.17 31.00
CA MET A 371 -21.11 -13.33 32.08
C MET A 371 -21.57 -12.71 33.42
N HIS A 372 -22.59 -11.85 33.41
CA HIS A 372 -23.26 -11.37 34.62
C HIS A 372 -23.71 -12.53 35.54
N TYR A 373 -24.17 -13.64 34.95
CA TYR A 373 -24.69 -14.79 35.70
C TYR A 373 -23.61 -15.74 36.21
N ILE A 374 -22.34 -15.35 36.14
CA ILE A 374 -21.25 -16.16 36.67
C ILE A 374 -21.32 -16.20 38.20
N SER A 375 -21.25 -17.41 38.74
CA SER A 375 -21.10 -17.66 40.18
C SER A 375 -20.04 -18.75 40.43
N ALA A 376 -19.74 -19.05 41.69
CA ALA A 376 -18.81 -20.11 42.06
C ALA A 376 -19.25 -21.50 41.54
N ASP A 377 -20.57 -21.74 41.55
CA ASP A 377 -21.16 -23.07 41.29
C ASP A 377 -21.55 -23.33 39.82
N VAL A 378 -21.47 -22.31 38.96
CA VAL A 378 -21.92 -22.42 37.57
C VAL A 378 -21.11 -23.46 36.80
N GLN A 379 -21.73 -24.22 35.91
CA GLN A 379 -21.02 -25.19 35.08
C GLN A 379 -19.98 -24.49 34.19
N ILE A 380 -18.75 -25.00 34.15
CA ILE A 380 -17.65 -24.41 33.37
C ILE A 380 -17.98 -24.28 31.87
N GLY A 381 -18.83 -25.17 31.35
CA GLY A 381 -19.31 -25.13 29.96
C GLY A 381 -20.08 -23.85 29.63
N TYR A 382 -20.82 -23.28 30.58
CA TYR A 382 -21.51 -21.99 30.39
C TYR A 382 -20.51 -20.86 30.19
N VAL A 383 -19.48 -20.79 31.05
CA VAL A 383 -18.41 -19.79 30.97
C VAL A 383 -17.62 -19.95 29.67
N MET A 384 -17.31 -21.18 29.26
CA MET A 384 -16.64 -21.47 27.99
C MET A 384 -17.48 -21.08 26.77
N ALA A 385 -18.80 -21.30 26.81
CA ALA A 385 -19.72 -20.89 25.75
C ALA A 385 -19.83 -19.36 25.65
N GLY A 386 -19.97 -18.67 26.79
CA GLY A 386 -19.95 -17.21 26.82
C GLY A 386 -18.63 -16.65 26.29
N ALA A 387 -17.50 -17.26 26.67
CA ALA A 387 -16.18 -16.85 26.21
C ALA A 387 -16.03 -17.04 24.70
N ALA A 388 -16.57 -18.13 24.14
CA ALA A 388 -16.64 -18.35 22.70
C ALA A 388 -17.49 -17.29 21.98
N VAL A 389 -18.64 -16.89 22.55
CA VAL A 389 -19.49 -15.82 22.00
C VAL A 389 -18.78 -14.47 22.02
N ILE A 390 -18.12 -14.13 23.13
CA ILE A 390 -17.29 -12.91 23.25
C ILE A 390 -16.20 -12.91 22.19
N GLY A 391 -15.47 -14.02 22.06
CA GLY A 391 -14.46 -14.21 21.04
C GLY A 391 -15.01 -13.99 19.63
N PHE A 392 -16.11 -14.68 19.29
CA PHE A 392 -16.76 -14.57 17.98
C PHE A 392 -17.22 -13.14 17.69
N GLY A 393 -17.75 -12.43 18.69
CA GLY A 393 -18.09 -11.02 18.59
C GLY A 393 -16.88 -10.14 18.28
N LEU A 394 -15.79 -10.31 19.03
CA LEU A 394 -14.54 -9.58 18.81
C LEU A 394 -13.94 -9.83 17.42
N GLY A 395 -14.04 -11.06 16.91
CA GLY A 395 -13.54 -11.42 15.57
C GLY A 395 -14.29 -10.68 14.47
N ASN A 396 -15.61 -10.59 14.57
CA ASN A 396 -16.46 -9.85 13.64
C ASN A 396 -16.32 -8.32 13.77
N LEU A 397 -15.66 -7.84 14.81
CA LEU A 397 -15.55 -6.41 15.12
C LEU A 397 -14.17 -5.84 14.79
N MET A 398 -13.10 -6.51 15.23
CA MET A 398 -11.73 -5.99 15.16
C MET A 398 -11.26 -5.72 13.73
N GLN A 399 -11.39 -6.72 12.85
CA GLN A 399 -10.84 -6.63 11.50
C GLN A 399 -11.67 -5.74 10.58
N PRO A 400 -13.02 -5.84 10.57
CA PRO A 400 -13.85 -4.95 9.75
C PRO A 400 -13.77 -3.49 10.17
N LEU A 401 -13.60 -3.18 11.46
CA LEU A 401 -13.45 -1.82 11.96
C LEU A 401 -12.14 -1.18 11.47
N THR A 402 -11.02 -1.91 11.54
CA THR A 402 -9.73 -1.45 11.02
C THR A 402 -9.79 -1.22 9.50
N LEU A 403 -10.38 -2.15 8.75
CA LEU A 403 -10.55 -2.03 7.29
C LEU A 403 -11.38 -0.79 6.92
N ALA A 404 -12.47 -0.55 7.65
CA ALA A 404 -13.33 0.59 7.43
C ALA A 404 -12.61 1.93 7.68
N LEU A 405 -11.82 2.02 8.75
CA LEU A 405 -11.01 3.20 9.06
C LEU A 405 -9.98 3.50 7.96
N GLN A 406 -9.29 2.46 7.47
CA GLN A 406 -8.34 2.58 6.36
C GLN A 406 -9.00 3.07 5.06
N ASN A 407 -10.27 2.72 4.83
CA ASN A 407 -11.01 3.09 3.63
C ASN A 407 -11.55 4.53 3.64
N ILE A 408 -11.77 5.11 4.82
CA ILE A 408 -12.32 6.47 4.97
C ILE A 408 -11.31 7.54 4.52
N LEU A 409 -10.02 7.36 4.84
CA LEU A 409 -8.98 8.35 4.56
C LEU A 409 -8.31 8.13 3.19
N PRO A 410 -7.71 9.16 2.57
CA PRO A 410 -6.97 9.03 1.31
C PRO A 410 -5.84 7.99 1.40
N PRO A 411 -5.40 7.36 0.29
CA PRO A 411 -4.40 6.29 0.33
C PRO A 411 -3.06 6.70 0.98
N ARG A 412 -2.66 7.96 0.81
CA ARG A 412 -1.48 8.55 1.48
C ARG A 412 -1.53 8.50 3.01
N ASP A 413 -2.72 8.45 3.60
CA ASP A 413 -2.94 8.50 5.05
C ASP A 413 -3.28 7.11 5.64
N MET A 414 -3.25 6.04 4.84
CA MET A 414 -3.67 4.70 5.26
C MET A 414 -2.85 4.13 6.43
N GLY A 415 -1.54 4.39 6.44
CA GLY A 415 -0.64 3.99 7.53
C GLY A 415 -0.98 4.70 8.85
N VAL A 416 -1.09 6.03 8.79
CA VAL A 416 -1.47 6.89 9.92
C VAL A 416 -2.87 6.52 10.45
N SER A 417 -3.82 6.24 9.56
CA SER A 417 -5.17 5.76 9.91
C SER A 417 -5.15 4.52 10.80
N THR A 418 -4.31 3.54 10.44
CA THR A 418 -4.22 2.25 11.13
C THR A 418 -3.52 2.39 12.48
N ALA A 419 -2.44 3.19 12.50
CA ALA A 419 -1.68 3.50 13.71
C ALA A 419 -2.56 4.25 14.71
N ALA A 420 -3.29 5.28 14.28
CA ALA A 420 -4.20 6.03 15.13
C ALA A 420 -5.32 5.14 15.70
N ALA A 421 -5.99 4.34 14.86
CA ALA A 421 -7.03 3.42 15.32
C ALA A 421 -6.52 2.45 16.39
N THR A 422 -5.31 1.90 16.20
CA THR A 422 -4.68 0.98 17.16
C THR A 422 -4.30 1.68 18.45
N PHE A 423 -3.72 2.87 18.35
CA PHE A 423 -3.32 3.70 19.48
C PHE A 423 -4.51 4.05 20.38
N PHE A 424 -5.58 4.61 19.82
CA PHE A 424 -6.78 4.95 20.61
C PHE A 424 -7.49 3.72 21.18
N ARG A 425 -7.49 2.60 20.44
CA ARG A 425 -7.98 1.32 20.97
C ARG A 425 -7.16 0.83 22.16
N GLN A 426 -5.83 0.94 22.12
CA GLN A 426 -4.95 0.57 23.23
C GLN A 426 -5.14 1.49 24.43
N ILE A 427 -5.27 2.81 24.23
CA ILE A 427 -5.63 3.75 25.30
C ILE A 427 -6.94 3.32 25.97
N GLY A 428 -7.97 3.08 25.16
CA GLY A 428 -9.25 2.57 25.66
C GLY A 428 -9.06 1.29 26.47
N GLY A 429 -8.28 0.35 25.94
CA GLY A 429 -7.97 -0.92 26.60
C GLY A 429 -7.31 -0.77 27.96
N THR A 430 -6.23 0.02 28.05
CA THR A 430 -5.51 0.25 29.29
C THR A 430 -6.39 0.96 30.32
N LEU A 431 -7.15 1.98 29.92
CA LEU A 431 -8.11 2.64 30.79
C LEU A 431 -9.22 1.69 31.25
N GLY A 432 -9.76 0.86 30.36
CA GLY A 432 -10.78 -0.13 30.67
C GLY A 432 -10.29 -1.11 31.72
N VAL A 433 -9.12 -1.73 31.52
CA VAL A 433 -8.53 -2.67 32.49
C VAL A 433 -8.36 -2.01 33.86
N ALA A 434 -7.77 -0.81 33.92
CA ALA A 434 -7.56 -0.10 35.18
C ALA A 434 -8.89 0.21 35.89
N VAL A 435 -9.88 0.76 35.17
CA VAL A 435 -11.19 1.11 35.74
C VAL A 435 -11.92 -0.15 36.23
N PHE A 436 -12.00 -1.20 35.43
CA PHE A 436 -12.75 -2.39 35.78
C PHE A 436 -12.09 -3.23 36.88
N LEU A 437 -10.75 -3.32 36.91
CA LEU A 437 -10.04 -3.93 38.03
C LEU A 437 -10.18 -3.08 39.31
N SER A 438 -10.13 -1.75 39.21
CA SER A 438 -10.36 -0.88 40.35
C SER A 438 -11.78 -1.05 40.92
N VAL A 439 -12.80 -1.16 40.05
CA VAL A 439 -14.17 -1.49 40.46
C VAL A 439 -14.22 -2.87 41.12
N LEU A 440 -13.58 -3.89 40.54
CA LEU A 440 -13.51 -5.24 41.10
C LEU A 440 -12.94 -5.20 42.53
N PHE A 441 -11.75 -4.62 42.71
CA PHE A 441 -11.07 -4.58 44.01
C PHE A 441 -11.75 -3.66 45.02
N SER A 442 -12.50 -2.65 44.58
CA SER A 442 -13.29 -1.79 45.47
C SER A 442 -14.55 -2.49 45.98
N GLN A 443 -15.15 -3.40 45.19
CA GLN A 443 -16.37 -4.13 45.56
C GLN A 443 -16.07 -5.43 46.33
N MET A 444 -14.92 -6.03 46.06
CA MET A 444 -14.51 -7.33 46.59
C MET A 444 -14.58 -7.48 48.12
N PRO A 445 -14.05 -6.54 48.95
CA PRO A 445 -14.09 -6.68 50.40
C PRO A 445 -15.54 -6.75 50.93
N ASN A 446 -16.41 -5.89 50.40
CA ASN A 446 -17.80 -5.79 50.83
C ASN A 446 -18.60 -7.03 50.45
N LYS A 447 -18.43 -7.53 49.21
CA LYS A 447 -19.13 -8.72 48.72
C LYS A 447 -18.66 -10.00 49.42
N MET A 448 -17.35 -10.15 49.65
CA MET A 448 -16.81 -11.29 50.42
C MET A 448 -17.30 -11.27 51.87
N SER A 449 -17.20 -10.12 52.55
CA SER A 449 -17.67 -9.98 53.93
C SER A 449 -19.16 -10.28 54.06
N SER A 450 -19.98 -9.81 53.11
CA SER A 450 -21.42 -10.14 53.04
C SER A 450 -21.64 -11.65 52.94
N ARG A 451 -21.01 -12.33 51.98
CA ARG A 451 -21.16 -13.78 51.78
C ARG A 451 -20.68 -14.60 52.98
N MET A 452 -19.64 -14.14 53.67
CA MET A 452 -19.18 -14.78 54.89
C MET A 452 -20.14 -14.59 56.06
N THR A 453 -20.78 -13.42 56.14
CA THR A 453 -21.84 -13.16 57.14
C THR A 453 -23.07 -14.03 56.86
N ASP A 454 -23.45 -14.19 55.58
CA ASP A 454 -24.53 -15.09 55.18
C ASP A 454 -24.20 -16.55 55.49
N ALA A 455 -22.97 -16.98 55.21
CA ALA A 455 -22.50 -18.34 55.51
C ALA A 455 -22.41 -18.61 57.03
N ALA A 456 -22.14 -17.60 57.85
CA ALA A 456 -22.15 -17.73 59.31
C ALA A 456 -23.54 -18.06 59.88
N ALA A 457 -24.62 -17.88 59.11
CA ALA A 457 -25.96 -18.34 59.48
C ALA A 457 -26.19 -19.84 59.18
N ASP A 458 -25.29 -20.48 58.42
CA ASP A 458 -25.36 -21.90 58.08
C ASP A 458 -24.72 -22.77 59.18
N PRO A 459 -25.48 -23.69 59.82
CA PRO A 459 -24.94 -24.61 60.81
C PRO A 459 -23.78 -25.47 60.29
N GLU A 460 -23.77 -25.85 59.02
CA GLU A 460 -22.72 -26.68 58.42
C GLU A 460 -21.40 -25.92 58.28
N TYR A 461 -21.46 -24.66 57.85
CA TYR A 461 -20.31 -23.77 57.77
C TYR A 461 -19.74 -23.47 59.17
N THR A 462 -20.61 -23.20 60.14
CA THR A 462 -20.19 -22.91 61.52
C THR A 462 -19.48 -24.11 62.17
N ALA A 463 -19.96 -25.33 61.90
CA ALA A 463 -19.32 -26.56 62.33
C ALA A 463 -17.95 -26.79 61.64
N ALA A 464 -17.83 -26.44 60.36
CA ALA A 464 -16.55 -26.49 59.63
C ALA A 464 -15.53 -25.49 60.19
N VAL A 465 -15.94 -24.26 60.53
CA VAL A 465 -15.07 -23.25 61.18
C VAL A 465 -14.57 -23.76 62.53
N GLN A 466 -15.45 -24.33 63.36
CA GLN A 466 -15.05 -24.86 64.67
C GLN A 466 -14.10 -26.06 64.56
N ARG A 467 -14.33 -26.97 63.60
CA ARG A 467 -13.44 -28.11 63.31
C ARG A 467 -12.05 -27.62 62.88
N ALA A 468 -11.99 -26.64 62.00
CA ALA A 468 -10.72 -26.06 61.53
C ALA A 468 -9.98 -25.33 62.65
N ALA A 469 -10.69 -24.55 63.50
CA ALA A 469 -10.10 -23.86 64.66
C ALA A 469 -9.51 -24.83 65.71
N ALA A 470 -10.07 -26.04 65.81
CA ALA A 470 -9.53 -27.12 66.64
C ALA A 470 -8.27 -27.81 66.07
N GLY A 471 -7.81 -27.41 64.87
CA GLY A 471 -6.57 -27.88 64.25
C GLY A 471 -6.71 -29.13 63.37
N HIS A 472 -7.94 -29.57 63.06
CA HIS A 472 -8.17 -30.79 62.28
C HIS A 472 -7.89 -30.65 60.78
N ASP A 473 -7.91 -29.44 60.24
CA ASP A 473 -7.82 -29.16 58.79
C ASP A 473 -6.49 -28.50 58.38
N GLY A 474 -5.47 -28.58 59.25
CA GLY A 474 -4.13 -28.03 59.01
C GLY A 474 -3.91 -26.62 59.56
N PRO A 475 -2.64 -26.17 59.64
CA PRO A 475 -2.28 -24.92 60.33
C PRO A 475 -2.81 -23.65 59.65
N ALA A 476 -2.92 -23.62 58.32
CA ALA A 476 -3.48 -22.49 57.59
C ALA A 476 -5.00 -22.34 57.81
N ALA A 477 -5.72 -23.46 57.85
CA ALA A 477 -7.14 -23.48 58.17
C ALA A 477 -7.41 -23.13 59.63
N GLN A 478 -6.51 -23.54 60.53
CA GLN A 478 -6.60 -23.20 61.95
C GLN A 478 -6.41 -21.70 62.21
N ASP A 479 -5.40 -21.06 61.61
CA ASP A 479 -5.17 -19.61 61.75
C ASP A 479 -6.35 -18.81 61.20
N PHE A 480 -6.82 -19.16 60.00
CA PHE A 480 -7.95 -18.51 59.37
C PHE A 480 -9.26 -18.67 60.17
N ALA A 481 -9.55 -19.88 60.63
CA ALA A 481 -10.74 -20.16 61.44
C ALA A 481 -10.66 -19.50 62.83
N ALA A 482 -9.49 -19.42 63.45
CA ALA A 482 -9.31 -18.73 64.73
C ALA A 482 -9.64 -17.23 64.61
N LYS A 483 -9.16 -16.57 63.54
CA LYS A 483 -9.48 -15.16 63.25
C LYS A 483 -10.99 -14.95 63.04
N LEU A 484 -11.65 -15.89 62.36
CA LEU A 484 -13.11 -15.85 62.16
C LEU A 484 -13.89 -15.99 63.47
N VAL A 485 -13.50 -16.92 64.34
CA VAL A 485 -14.15 -17.12 65.65
C VAL A 485 -13.99 -15.89 66.54
N HIS A 486 -12.88 -15.15 66.41
CA HIS A 486 -12.61 -13.94 67.18
C HIS A 486 -13.22 -12.67 66.58
N GLY A 487 -13.95 -12.79 65.46
CA GLY A 487 -14.58 -11.66 64.78
C GLY A 487 -13.57 -10.68 64.17
N ASP A 488 -12.36 -11.16 63.87
CA ASP A 488 -11.30 -10.31 63.32
C ASP A 488 -11.56 -10.03 61.84
N SER A 489 -11.93 -8.78 61.54
CA SER A 489 -12.17 -8.31 60.18
C SER A 489 -10.94 -8.40 59.26
N SER A 490 -9.74 -8.59 59.82
CA SER A 490 -8.51 -8.76 59.06
C SER A 490 -8.42 -10.11 58.33
N ALA A 491 -9.20 -11.12 58.73
CA ALA A 491 -9.21 -12.44 58.09
C ALA A 491 -9.48 -12.35 56.58
N VAL A 492 -10.40 -11.46 56.18
CA VAL A 492 -10.74 -11.22 54.77
C VAL A 492 -9.65 -10.41 54.08
N SER A 493 -9.10 -9.39 54.74
CA SER A 493 -8.03 -8.56 54.15
C SER A 493 -6.74 -9.34 53.92
N ASP A 494 -6.41 -10.28 54.81
CA ASP A 494 -5.23 -11.14 54.69
C ASP A 494 -5.35 -12.03 53.44
N ILE A 495 -6.51 -12.67 53.24
CA ILE A 495 -6.80 -13.46 52.04
C ILE A 495 -6.80 -12.61 50.75
N MET A 496 -7.26 -11.36 50.83
CA MET A 496 -7.21 -10.45 49.68
C MET A 496 -5.78 -10.06 49.31
N SER A 497 -4.87 -10.02 50.28
CA SER A 497 -3.45 -9.77 50.04
C SER A 497 -2.70 -11.01 49.55
N ASP A 498 -3.18 -12.22 49.86
CA ASP A 498 -2.66 -13.47 49.32
C ASP A 498 -3.77 -14.52 49.09
N THR A 499 -4.26 -14.56 47.85
CA THR A 499 -5.31 -15.51 47.43
C THR A 499 -4.85 -16.96 47.31
N SER A 500 -3.58 -17.31 47.61
CA SER A 500 -3.05 -18.66 47.48
C SER A 500 -3.43 -19.50 48.69
N ALA A 501 -3.60 -18.82 49.84
CA ALA A 501 -4.20 -19.37 51.04
C ALA A 501 -5.58 -20.00 50.77
N LEU A 502 -6.37 -19.46 49.82
CA LEU A 502 -7.65 -20.03 49.41
C LEU A 502 -7.54 -21.45 48.87
N GLN A 503 -6.40 -21.86 48.32
CA GLN A 503 -6.20 -23.22 47.80
C GLN A 503 -5.81 -24.23 48.90
N GLN A 504 -5.37 -23.74 50.06
CA GLN A 504 -4.95 -24.57 51.19
C GLN A 504 -6.07 -24.78 52.22
N LEU A 505 -7.17 -24.06 52.06
CA LEU A 505 -8.32 -24.11 52.96
C LEU A 505 -9.36 -25.14 52.46
N PRO A 506 -10.09 -25.82 53.37
CA PRO A 506 -11.21 -26.68 53.04
C PRO A 506 -12.25 -25.97 52.15
N ASP A 507 -12.80 -26.68 51.16
CA ASP A 507 -13.74 -26.09 50.20
C ASP A 507 -14.97 -25.45 50.88
N THR A 508 -15.42 -26.00 52.02
CA THR A 508 -16.52 -25.44 52.83
C THR A 508 -16.19 -24.06 53.41
N LEU A 509 -14.94 -23.80 53.80
CA LEU A 509 -14.48 -22.50 54.31
C LEU A 509 -14.22 -21.49 53.19
N VAL A 510 -13.86 -21.99 52.01
CA VAL A 510 -13.45 -21.16 50.87
C VAL A 510 -14.62 -20.78 49.97
N HIS A 511 -15.68 -21.58 49.93
CA HIS A 511 -16.82 -21.36 49.04
C HIS A 511 -17.46 -19.96 49.18
N PRO A 512 -17.74 -19.43 50.40
CA PRO A 512 -18.29 -18.08 50.54
C PRO A 512 -17.38 -16.99 50.00
N LEU A 513 -16.05 -17.16 50.13
CA LEU A 513 -15.06 -16.25 49.58
C LEU A 513 -15.04 -16.32 48.04
N LYS A 514 -15.06 -17.53 47.45
CA LYS A 514 -15.17 -17.74 46.00
C LYS A 514 -16.47 -17.13 45.44
N ALA A 515 -17.59 -17.29 46.16
CA ALA A 515 -18.88 -16.70 45.79
C ALA A 515 -18.87 -15.17 45.86
N GLY A 516 -18.32 -14.59 46.94
CA GLY A 516 -18.18 -13.14 47.07
C GLY A 516 -17.26 -12.53 46.01
N PHE A 517 -16.20 -13.25 45.62
CA PHE A 517 -15.35 -12.87 44.50
C PHE A 517 -16.13 -12.87 43.17
N ALA A 518 -16.90 -13.93 42.90
CA ALA A 518 -17.73 -14.02 41.70
C ALA A 518 -18.81 -12.92 41.64
N ASP A 519 -19.47 -12.61 42.76
CA ASP A 519 -20.44 -11.50 42.86
C ASP A 519 -19.79 -10.12 42.62
N SER A 520 -18.50 -9.98 42.90
CA SER A 520 -17.76 -8.75 42.59
C SER A 520 -17.48 -8.65 41.10
N MET A 521 -17.24 -9.78 40.44
CA MET A 521 -17.06 -9.86 38.98
C MET A 521 -18.36 -9.57 38.23
N ASP A 522 -19.50 -10.01 38.75
CA ASP A 522 -20.84 -9.67 38.23
C ASP A 522 -20.95 -8.16 37.97
N VAL A 523 -20.74 -7.34 39.01
CA VAL A 523 -20.87 -5.87 38.92
C VAL A 523 -20.01 -5.30 37.79
N VAL A 524 -18.82 -5.87 37.62
CA VAL A 524 -17.89 -5.45 36.59
C VAL A 524 -18.36 -5.92 35.20
N PHE A 525 -18.86 -7.15 35.04
CA PHE A 525 -19.42 -7.61 33.77
C PHE A 525 -20.63 -6.80 33.33
N LEU A 526 -21.49 -6.36 34.26
CA LEU A 526 -22.56 -5.40 33.95
C LEU A 526 -22.01 -4.05 33.50
N ALA A 527 -21.01 -3.51 34.19
CA ALA A 527 -20.37 -2.25 33.79
C ALA A 527 -19.73 -2.35 32.38
N VAL A 528 -19.05 -3.46 32.09
CA VAL A 528 -18.50 -3.77 30.76
C VAL A 528 -19.62 -3.90 29.73
N THR A 529 -20.75 -4.52 30.09
CA THR A 529 -21.92 -4.65 29.21
C THR A 529 -22.50 -3.30 28.84
N VAL A 530 -22.65 -2.38 29.79
CA VAL A 530 -23.11 -1.01 29.53
C VAL A 530 -22.16 -0.31 28.56
N LEU A 531 -20.85 -0.42 28.78
CA LEU A 531 -19.86 0.17 27.88
C LEU A 531 -19.88 -0.46 26.48
N ALA A 532 -20.04 -1.78 26.39
CA ALA A 532 -20.19 -2.50 25.12
C ALA A 532 -21.48 -2.08 24.40
N ALA A 533 -22.58 -1.86 25.12
CA ALA A 533 -23.83 -1.35 24.58
C ALA A 533 -23.69 0.09 24.03
N VAL A 534 -22.92 0.96 24.70
CA VAL A 534 -22.54 2.27 24.14
C VAL A 534 -21.76 2.09 22.84
N GLY A 535 -20.80 1.16 22.81
CA GLY A 535 -20.08 0.79 21.59
C GLY A 535 -21.01 0.33 20.46
N LEU A 536 -22.00 -0.52 20.77
CA LEU A 536 -23.03 -0.98 19.84
C LEU A 536 -23.84 0.19 19.28
N VAL A 537 -24.30 1.10 20.14
CA VAL A 537 -25.04 2.29 19.72
C VAL A 537 -24.20 3.14 18.76
N LEU A 538 -22.92 3.40 19.10
CA LEU A 538 -22.01 4.15 18.24
C LEU A 538 -21.84 3.46 16.87
N VAL A 539 -21.67 2.13 16.86
CA VAL A 539 -21.53 1.35 15.61
C VAL A 539 -22.81 1.40 14.76
N LEU A 540 -23.99 1.38 15.36
CA LEU A 540 -25.26 1.47 14.63
C LEU A 540 -25.41 2.82 13.90
N PHE A 541 -25.00 3.92 14.53
CA PHE A 541 -25.04 5.26 13.94
C PHE A 541 -23.84 5.59 13.04
N TRP A 542 -22.79 4.77 13.06
CA TRP A 542 -21.60 5.01 12.26
C TRP A 542 -21.90 4.88 10.77
N LYS A 543 -21.64 5.91 9.96
CA LYS A 543 -21.89 5.87 8.51
C LYS A 543 -20.81 5.04 7.81
N SER A 544 -21.21 4.11 6.94
CA SER A 544 -20.28 3.27 6.17
C SER A 544 -19.94 3.91 4.84
N VAL A 545 -18.64 4.05 4.55
CA VAL A 545 -18.13 4.52 3.25
C VAL A 545 -17.92 3.28 2.37
N PRO A 546 -18.47 3.22 1.14
CA PRO A 546 -18.26 2.09 0.23
C PRO A 546 -16.77 1.75 0.07
N LEU A 547 -16.43 0.45 0.03
CA LEU A 547 -15.03 0.02 -0.17
C LEU A 547 -14.53 0.50 -1.52
N ARG A 548 -13.33 1.12 -1.55
CA ARG A 548 -12.70 1.55 -2.80
C ARG A 548 -12.35 0.35 -3.68
N THR A 549 -12.72 0.42 -4.95
CA THR A 549 -12.53 -0.65 -5.94
C THR A 549 -11.26 -0.48 -6.79
N ALA A 550 -10.63 0.70 -6.77
CA ALA A 550 -9.38 1.01 -7.49
C ALA A 550 -8.12 0.94 -6.58
N PRO A 551 -6.94 0.53 -7.10
CA PRO A 551 -5.69 0.48 -6.34
C PRO A 551 -5.17 1.86 -5.93
N ALA A 552 -4.64 1.97 -4.70
CA ALA A 552 -4.08 3.18 -4.09
C ALA A 552 -2.98 3.93 -4.89
N ILE A 553 -2.43 3.33 -5.94
CA ILE A 553 -1.23 3.80 -6.65
C ILE A 553 -1.57 4.73 -7.84
N GLU A 554 -2.81 4.69 -8.35
CA GLU A 554 -3.26 5.60 -9.43
C GLU A 554 -3.53 7.04 -8.97
N ALA A 555 -3.63 7.28 -7.66
CA ALA A 555 -3.96 8.59 -7.09
C ALA A 555 -2.73 9.46 -6.73
N THR A 556 -1.51 9.01 -7.08
CA THR A 556 -0.26 9.75 -6.84
C THR A 556 0.43 10.11 -8.15
N THR A 557 -0.30 10.72 -9.07
CA THR A 557 0.28 11.57 -10.11
C THR A 557 0.04 13.00 -9.64
N PRO A 558 1.07 13.81 -9.34
CA PRO A 558 0.84 15.20 -8.99
C PRO A 558 0.27 15.93 -10.21
N GLU A 559 -0.98 16.36 -10.11
CA GLU A 559 -1.58 17.37 -11.00
C GLU A 559 -0.69 18.61 -10.98
N SER A 560 -0.08 18.92 -12.12
CA SER A 560 0.55 20.20 -12.35
C SER A 560 -0.55 21.23 -12.64
N GLY A 561 -0.88 22.01 -11.63
CA GLY A 561 -1.37 23.39 -11.73
C GLY A 561 -2.80 23.59 -12.21
N ASP A 562 -3.74 23.72 -11.28
CA ASP A 562 -4.49 24.98 -11.20
C ASP A 562 -4.94 25.27 -9.77
N ALA A 563 -4.75 26.51 -9.34
CA ALA A 563 -5.07 26.96 -7.99
C ALA A 563 -6.58 27.21 -7.88
N ALA A 564 -7.30 26.36 -7.14
CA ALA A 564 -8.65 26.66 -6.68
C ALA A 564 -8.65 26.80 -5.15
N THR A 565 -8.93 28.01 -4.70
CA THR A 565 -9.17 28.40 -3.29
C THR A 565 -10.37 27.66 -2.70
N PRO A 566 -10.35 27.28 -1.41
CA PRO A 566 -11.50 26.68 -0.75
C PRO A 566 -12.40 27.77 -0.17
N ASP A 567 -13.65 27.87 -0.64
CA ASP A 567 -14.71 28.38 0.21
C ASP A 567 -16.12 27.89 -0.15
N SER A 568 -16.85 27.59 0.92
CA SER A 568 -18.31 27.49 1.09
C SER A 568 -19.10 26.28 0.56
N ILE A 569 -19.65 25.55 1.54
CA ILE A 569 -20.93 24.84 1.46
C ILE A 569 -22.00 25.85 1.91
N GLU A 570 -22.99 26.16 1.07
CA GLU A 570 -24.40 26.30 1.48
C GLU A 570 -25.34 26.38 0.26
N THR A 571 -26.58 25.97 0.51
CA THR A 571 -27.58 25.52 -0.46
C THR A 571 -28.57 26.62 -0.88
N ALA A 572 -29.02 26.54 -2.14
CA ALA A 572 -30.39 26.77 -2.65
C ALA A 572 -30.89 28.18 -3.04
N GLU A 573 -31.59 28.16 -4.19
CA GLU A 573 -32.57 29.10 -4.78
C GLU A 573 -32.07 30.42 -5.43
N ILE A 574 -32.18 30.53 -6.77
CA ILE A 574 -33.23 31.26 -7.50
C ILE A 574 -32.88 31.32 -9.00
N SER A 575 -33.92 31.16 -9.81
CA SER A 575 -33.99 31.21 -11.27
C SER A 575 -33.89 32.63 -11.86
N ALA A 576 -33.46 32.69 -13.12
CA ALA A 576 -33.85 33.63 -14.19
C ALA A 576 -32.98 34.85 -14.55
N ALA A 577 -33.07 35.17 -15.86
CA ALA A 577 -32.53 36.27 -16.68
C ALA A 577 -31.05 36.13 -17.12
N ALA A 578 -30.70 35.74 -18.35
CA ALA A 578 -30.99 36.28 -19.69
C ALA A 578 -30.31 37.64 -20.00
N GLU A 579 -29.39 37.57 -20.98
CA GLU A 579 -28.96 38.61 -21.95
C GLU A 579 -28.19 39.86 -21.48
N SER A 580 -26.96 40.06 -21.99
CA SER A 580 -26.68 41.02 -23.08
C SER A 580 -25.19 41.39 -23.25
N VAL A 581 -24.74 41.32 -24.52
CA VAL A 581 -23.95 42.31 -25.29
C VAL A 581 -22.45 42.54 -24.98
N ALA A 582 -21.65 42.04 -25.94
CA ALA A 582 -20.52 42.63 -26.67
C ALA A 582 -19.83 43.94 -26.21
N GLY A 583 -18.49 43.85 -26.17
CA GLY A 583 -17.57 44.71 -26.94
C GLY A 583 -17.11 46.02 -26.29
N THR A 584 -15.79 46.14 -26.03
CA THR A 584 -14.87 47.21 -26.52
C THR A 584 -13.55 47.24 -25.74
N ALA A 585 -12.43 47.25 -26.48
CA ALA A 585 -11.20 47.98 -26.12
C ALA A 585 -11.34 49.43 -26.69
N PRO A 586 -10.49 50.45 -26.41
CA PRO A 586 -9.11 50.43 -25.85
C PRO A 586 -8.84 51.55 -24.80
N THR A 587 -7.59 51.74 -24.33
CA THR A 587 -6.71 52.93 -24.57
C THR A 587 -5.46 52.89 -23.65
N GLU A 588 -4.34 53.37 -24.21
CA GLU A 588 -3.00 53.56 -23.63
C GLU A 588 -2.97 54.48 -22.40
N GLU A 589 -2.03 54.22 -21.48
CA GLU A 589 -1.43 55.28 -20.65
C GLU A 589 0.06 54.97 -20.38
N ILE A 590 0.88 56.02 -20.53
CA ILE A 590 2.35 56.02 -20.55
C ILE A 590 2.88 56.58 -19.22
N VAL A 591 3.81 55.82 -18.61
CA VAL A 591 4.95 56.22 -17.73
C VAL A 591 4.68 56.75 -16.33
N THR A 592 5.24 56.05 -15.32
CA THR A 592 6.32 56.55 -14.45
C THR A 592 7.08 55.39 -13.77
N GLU A 593 8.41 55.36 -13.92
CA GLU A 593 9.34 54.50 -13.18
C GLU A 593 9.43 54.91 -11.69
N PRO A 594 9.61 53.96 -10.75
CA PRO A 594 10.16 54.24 -9.42
C PRO A 594 11.65 53.85 -9.32
N PRO A 595 12.36 54.39 -8.33
CA PRO A 595 13.79 54.66 -8.41
C PRO A 595 14.70 53.45 -8.15
N THR A 596 15.89 53.54 -8.75
CA THR A 596 17.04 52.65 -8.60
C THR A 596 17.54 52.60 -7.15
N GLY A 597 17.23 51.51 -6.45
CA GLY A 597 17.94 51.05 -5.26
C GLY A 597 18.98 49.97 -5.62
N PRO A 598 20.03 49.78 -4.80
CA PRO A 598 21.14 48.87 -5.13
C PRO A 598 20.64 47.42 -5.22
N VAL A 599 21.02 46.75 -6.31
CA VAL A 599 20.79 45.33 -6.56
C VAL A 599 21.31 44.53 -5.36
N PRO A 600 20.45 43.77 -4.64
CA PRO A 600 20.96 42.79 -3.69
C PRO A 600 21.67 41.70 -4.50
N THR A 601 22.93 41.47 -4.19
CA THR A 601 23.68 40.30 -4.69
C THR A 601 22.86 39.03 -4.45
N PRO A 602 22.76 38.12 -5.44
CA PRO A 602 22.03 36.89 -5.27
C PRO A 602 22.59 36.12 -4.07
N PRO A 603 21.73 35.47 -3.25
CA PRO A 603 22.20 34.62 -2.17
C PRO A 603 23.06 33.49 -2.76
N PRO A 604 24.08 33.00 -2.04
CA PRO A 604 24.91 31.91 -2.53
C PRO A 604 24.00 30.73 -2.90
N THR A 605 24.26 30.17 -4.07
CA THR A 605 23.66 28.93 -4.57
C THR A 605 23.59 27.92 -3.43
N PRO A 606 22.44 27.27 -3.15
CA PRO A 606 22.40 26.19 -2.19
C PRO A 606 23.45 25.17 -2.60
N GLU A 607 24.39 24.93 -1.69
CA GLU A 607 25.47 23.97 -1.82
C GLU A 607 24.85 22.63 -2.27
N GLN A 608 25.00 22.33 -3.56
CA GLN A 608 24.69 21.02 -4.11
C GLN A 608 25.49 20.04 -3.24
N ALA A 609 24.79 19.21 -2.46
CA ALA A 609 25.43 18.17 -1.68
C ALA A 609 26.38 17.41 -2.59
N ALA A 610 27.68 17.65 -2.39
CA ALA A 610 28.72 17.02 -3.18
C ALA A 610 28.52 15.52 -3.04
N ALA A 611 28.28 14.83 -4.17
CA ALA A 611 28.25 13.37 -4.19
C ALA A 611 29.46 12.87 -3.41
N SER A 612 29.23 11.90 -2.51
CA SER A 612 30.29 11.39 -1.65
C SER A 612 31.48 10.98 -2.54
N ARG A 613 32.73 11.26 -2.11
CA ARG A 613 33.92 10.88 -2.90
C ARG A 613 33.87 9.41 -3.35
N SER A 614 33.27 8.52 -2.55
CA SER A 614 33.09 7.12 -2.94
C SER A 614 32.04 6.90 -4.03
N GLU A 615 30.91 7.60 -4.07
CA GLU A 615 29.96 7.53 -5.20
C GLU A 615 30.57 8.10 -6.48
N ILE A 616 31.35 9.18 -6.38
CA ILE A 616 32.06 9.75 -7.53
C ILE A 616 33.10 8.75 -8.05
N ASP A 617 33.83 8.08 -7.15
CA ASP A 617 34.86 7.11 -7.52
C ASP A 617 34.26 5.79 -8.03
N GLU A 618 33.10 5.36 -7.50
CA GLU A 618 32.35 4.18 -7.98
C GLU A 618 31.74 4.44 -9.36
N LEU A 619 31.19 5.65 -9.59
CA LEU A 619 30.74 6.08 -10.91
C LEU A 619 31.90 6.25 -11.89
N ARG A 620 33.07 6.72 -11.45
CA ARG A 620 34.29 6.76 -12.30
C ARG A 620 34.79 5.37 -12.65
N ALA A 621 34.78 4.43 -11.70
CA ALA A 621 35.18 3.05 -11.93
C ALA A 621 34.24 2.34 -12.90
N GLN A 622 32.93 2.50 -12.75
CA GLN A 622 31.94 2.02 -13.71
C GLN A 622 32.11 2.68 -15.09
N ASN A 623 32.36 3.99 -15.14
CA ASN A 623 32.61 4.70 -16.40
C ASN A 623 33.90 4.26 -17.09
N ALA A 624 34.96 3.96 -16.34
CA ALA A 624 36.23 3.47 -16.88
C ALA A 624 36.11 2.04 -17.41
N SER A 625 35.41 1.17 -16.68
CA SER A 625 35.07 -0.19 -17.14
C SER A 625 34.23 -0.15 -18.41
N LEU A 626 33.20 0.72 -18.44
CA LEU A 626 32.40 0.93 -19.65
C LEU A 626 33.27 1.43 -20.79
N ALA A 627 34.11 2.44 -20.58
CA ALA A 627 34.96 3.01 -21.64
C ALA A 627 35.94 1.98 -22.24
N ALA A 628 36.43 1.04 -21.43
CA ALA A 628 37.30 -0.04 -21.89
C ALA A 628 36.55 -1.08 -22.73
N GLU A 629 35.38 -1.54 -22.26
CA GLU A 629 34.51 -2.48 -22.99
C GLU A 629 34.01 -1.86 -24.31
N LEU A 630 33.74 -0.55 -24.32
CA LEU A 630 33.37 0.24 -25.49
C LEU A 630 34.49 0.40 -26.52
N ALA A 631 35.74 0.50 -26.06
CA ALA A 631 36.90 0.55 -26.95
C ALA A 631 37.11 -0.80 -27.67
N GLU A 632 36.85 -1.91 -26.97
CA GLU A 632 36.94 -3.26 -27.54
C GLU A 632 35.83 -3.51 -28.57
N LEU A 633 34.58 -3.12 -28.26
CA LEU A 633 33.44 -3.17 -29.19
C LEU A 633 33.64 -2.32 -30.45
N ARG A 634 34.23 -1.11 -30.34
CA ARG A 634 34.54 -0.25 -31.51
C ARG A 634 35.49 -0.91 -32.50
N THR A 635 36.38 -1.76 -32.02
CA THR A 635 37.36 -2.48 -32.83
C THR A 635 36.69 -3.64 -33.57
N GLY A 636 35.79 -4.37 -32.90
CA GLY A 636 34.95 -5.40 -33.52
C GLY A 636 33.96 -4.86 -34.53
N TYR A 637 33.33 -3.71 -34.24
CA TYR A 637 32.29 -3.12 -35.10
C TYR A 637 32.81 -2.67 -36.48
N ARG A 638 34.04 -2.12 -36.54
CA ARG A 638 34.68 -1.77 -37.82
C ARG A 638 34.96 -2.99 -38.69
N ALA A 639 35.25 -4.15 -38.09
CA ALA A 639 35.47 -5.40 -38.81
C ALA A 639 34.14 -6.04 -39.28
N ILE A 640 33.09 -5.95 -38.46
CA ILE A 640 31.75 -6.49 -38.77
C ILE A 640 31.06 -5.66 -39.86
N ALA A 641 31.03 -4.33 -39.75
CA ALA A 641 30.34 -3.45 -40.70
C ALA A 641 30.85 -3.57 -42.16
N GLY A 642 32.12 -3.92 -42.36
CA GLY A 642 32.69 -4.20 -43.69
C GLY A 642 32.22 -5.54 -44.28
N ASN A 643 32.11 -6.59 -43.47
CA ASN A 643 31.71 -7.94 -43.89
C ASN A 643 30.18 -8.12 -43.98
N THR A 644 29.41 -7.41 -43.15
CA THR A 644 27.94 -7.49 -43.13
C THR A 644 27.30 -6.96 -44.41
N ARG A 645 27.85 -5.88 -44.99
CA ARG A 645 27.35 -5.27 -46.24
C ARG A 645 27.42 -6.21 -47.45
N LEU A 646 28.36 -7.15 -47.44
CA LEU A 646 28.50 -8.17 -48.48
C LEU A 646 27.43 -9.28 -48.38
N ARG A 647 26.83 -9.49 -47.19
CA ARG A 647 25.82 -10.55 -46.96
C ARG A 647 24.40 -10.13 -47.29
N ALA A 648 24.07 -8.84 -47.21
CA ALA A 648 22.75 -8.31 -47.55
C ALA A 648 22.54 -8.06 -49.06
N ALA A 649 23.57 -8.26 -49.88
CA ALA A 649 23.50 -8.09 -51.33
C ALA A 649 22.51 -9.09 -51.95
N GLY A 650 21.37 -8.60 -52.44
CA GLY A 650 20.30 -9.39 -53.06
C GLY A 650 18.99 -9.46 -52.27
N THR A 651 18.98 -8.98 -51.02
CA THR A 651 17.76 -8.85 -50.19
C THR A 651 17.03 -7.55 -50.56
N THR A 652 15.74 -7.63 -50.89
CA THR A 652 14.91 -6.45 -51.16
C THR A 652 14.16 -6.04 -49.90
N ASP A 653 14.07 -4.72 -49.64
CA ASP A 653 13.24 -4.16 -48.57
C ASP A 653 11.80 -4.73 -48.67
N PRO A 654 11.29 -5.42 -47.64
CA PRO A 654 9.96 -6.02 -47.67
C PRO A 654 8.84 -4.96 -47.70
N VAL A 655 9.17 -3.69 -47.46
CA VAL A 655 8.19 -2.60 -47.45
C VAL A 655 8.05 -1.93 -48.80
N ARG A 656 6.81 -1.71 -49.20
CA ARG A 656 6.47 -0.86 -50.34
C ARG A 656 5.47 0.19 -49.92
N PHE A 657 5.78 1.45 -50.22
CA PHE A 657 4.85 2.55 -50.02
C PHE A 657 4.55 3.23 -51.36
N ALA A 658 3.27 3.35 -51.68
CA ALA A 658 2.81 4.04 -52.87
C ALA A 658 1.84 5.14 -52.49
N VAL A 659 2.09 6.37 -52.96
CA VAL A 659 1.14 7.48 -52.82
C VAL A 659 0.11 7.37 -53.94
N GLU A 660 -1.16 7.26 -53.56
CA GLU A 660 -2.30 7.10 -54.48
C GLU A 660 -2.98 8.44 -54.79
N ALA A 661 -3.03 9.36 -53.84
CA ALA A 661 -3.55 10.72 -54.03
C ALA A 661 -2.87 11.71 -53.08
N THR A 662 -2.87 12.99 -53.45
CA THR A 662 -2.38 14.09 -52.62
C THR A 662 -3.47 15.16 -52.49
N GLY A 663 -3.45 15.88 -51.38
CA GLY A 663 -4.38 16.94 -51.05
C GLY A 663 -3.66 18.19 -50.51
N PRO A 664 -4.43 19.25 -50.20
CA PRO A 664 -3.91 20.49 -49.66
C PRO A 664 -3.14 20.29 -48.35
N GLY A 665 -2.18 21.19 -48.06
CA GLY A 665 -1.41 21.19 -46.81
C GLY A 665 -0.28 20.15 -46.70
N GLY A 666 -0.19 19.22 -47.66
CA GLY A 666 0.75 18.09 -47.64
C GLY A 666 0.07 16.73 -47.44
N ALA A 667 -1.25 16.72 -47.23
CA ALA A 667 -2.04 15.52 -47.04
C ALA A 667 -1.86 14.52 -48.19
N ARG A 668 -1.76 13.24 -47.86
CA ARG A 668 -1.59 12.20 -48.87
C ARG A 668 -2.29 10.91 -48.47
N ALA A 669 -2.91 10.28 -49.45
CA ALA A 669 -3.50 8.96 -49.33
C ALA A 669 -2.55 7.97 -49.99
N GLY A 670 -2.09 6.96 -49.24
CA GLY A 670 -1.14 5.97 -49.75
C GLY A 670 -1.50 4.54 -49.37
N ARG A 671 -0.63 3.61 -49.77
CA ARG A 671 -0.72 2.19 -49.44
C ARG A 671 0.63 1.71 -48.98
N LEU A 672 0.67 1.21 -47.75
CA LEU A 672 1.85 0.63 -47.12
C LEU A 672 1.71 -0.89 -47.07
N VAL A 673 2.55 -1.60 -47.81
CA VAL A 673 2.59 -3.07 -47.83
C VAL A 673 3.65 -3.54 -46.86
N LEU A 674 3.25 -4.35 -45.88
CA LEU A 674 4.09 -5.00 -44.88
C LEU A 674 3.93 -6.54 -44.98
N PRO A 675 4.85 -7.34 -44.41
CA PRO A 675 4.82 -8.80 -44.54
C PRO A 675 3.52 -9.46 -44.07
N ARG A 676 2.92 -8.93 -43.00
CA ARG A 676 1.67 -9.45 -42.41
C ARG A 676 0.40 -8.70 -42.82
N GLY A 677 0.48 -7.79 -43.80
CA GLY A 677 -0.71 -7.12 -44.33
C GLY A 677 -0.45 -5.75 -44.93
N GLU A 678 -1.50 -5.18 -45.53
CA GLU A 678 -1.47 -3.83 -46.10
C GLU A 678 -2.17 -2.83 -45.17
N ILE A 679 -1.61 -1.63 -45.07
CA ILE A 679 -2.17 -0.49 -44.34
C ILE A 679 -2.50 0.61 -45.35
N THR A 680 -3.76 1.02 -45.41
CA THR A 680 -4.20 2.15 -46.23
C THR A 680 -4.05 3.46 -45.44
N THR A 681 -3.25 4.40 -45.94
CA THR A 681 -2.88 5.63 -45.21
C THR A 681 -3.64 6.87 -45.71
N PRO A 682 -3.92 7.90 -44.90
CA PRO A 682 -3.61 8.00 -43.48
C PRO A 682 -4.36 6.95 -42.64
N ALA A 683 -3.67 6.36 -41.67
CA ALA A 683 -4.24 5.38 -40.75
C ALA A 683 -3.99 5.80 -39.30
N TYR A 684 -4.99 5.60 -38.45
CA TYR A 684 -4.82 5.63 -37.00
C TYR A 684 -4.55 4.20 -36.49
N ILE A 685 -3.48 4.04 -35.70
CA ILE A 685 -3.05 2.77 -35.13
C ILE A 685 -3.21 2.82 -33.60
N PRO A 686 -4.00 1.92 -33.00
CA PRO A 686 -4.10 1.81 -31.56
C PRO A 686 -2.79 1.36 -30.89
N VAL A 687 -2.53 1.86 -29.68
CA VAL A 687 -1.30 1.56 -28.93
C VAL A 687 -1.57 0.53 -27.83
N ALA A 688 -0.99 -0.67 -27.99
CA ALA A 688 -1.02 -1.76 -27.04
C ALA A 688 0.23 -1.72 -26.14
N GLY A 689 0.25 -0.79 -25.17
CA GLY A 689 1.42 -0.52 -24.33
C GLY A 689 1.95 -1.71 -23.50
N ARG A 690 1.14 -2.74 -23.25
CA ARG A 690 1.58 -4.02 -22.65
C ARG A 690 1.16 -5.24 -23.48
N GLY A 691 1.16 -5.09 -24.81
CA GLY A 691 0.68 -6.13 -25.71
C GLY A 691 -0.86 -6.30 -25.70
N ALA A 692 -1.57 -5.40 -25.02
CA ALA A 692 -3.03 -5.31 -25.03
C ALA A 692 -3.48 -3.86 -24.82
N ILE A 693 -4.70 -3.57 -25.27
CA ILE A 693 -5.45 -2.36 -24.91
C ILE A 693 -6.45 -2.78 -23.84
N ALA A 694 -6.49 -2.04 -22.73
CA ALA A 694 -7.28 -2.42 -21.56
C ALA A 694 -8.77 -2.63 -21.94
N GLY A 695 -9.28 -3.83 -21.67
CA GLY A 695 -10.66 -4.21 -21.95
C GLY A 695 -10.93 -4.71 -23.37
N LEU A 696 -9.98 -4.58 -24.32
CA LEU A 696 -10.19 -5.00 -25.71
C LEU A 696 -9.41 -6.25 -26.06
N THR A 697 -10.09 -7.17 -26.74
CA THR A 697 -9.48 -8.35 -27.35
C THR A 697 -8.91 -8.02 -28.74
N PRO A 698 -7.90 -8.78 -29.21
CA PRO A 698 -7.40 -8.68 -30.58
C PRO A 698 -8.51 -8.75 -31.63
N ARG A 699 -9.53 -9.59 -31.40
CA ARG A 699 -10.67 -9.76 -32.30
C ARG A 699 -11.54 -8.49 -32.37
N GLU A 700 -11.74 -7.79 -31.26
CA GLU A 700 -12.48 -6.52 -31.24
C GLU A 700 -11.74 -5.41 -31.98
N LEU A 701 -10.42 -5.35 -31.83
CA LEU A 701 -9.54 -4.44 -32.56
C LEU A 701 -9.57 -4.70 -34.08
N THR A 702 -9.56 -5.97 -34.51
CA THR A 702 -9.75 -6.30 -35.94
C THR A 702 -11.15 -5.91 -36.42
N ASN A 703 -12.20 -6.17 -35.62
CA ASN A 703 -13.59 -5.87 -36.01
C ASN A 703 -13.87 -4.37 -36.16
N LEU A 704 -13.18 -3.50 -35.42
CA LEU A 704 -13.33 -2.05 -35.55
C LEU A 704 -12.52 -1.44 -36.72
N GLY A 705 -11.72 -2.27 -37.40
CA GLY A 705 -10.95 -1.86 -38.58
C GLY A 705 -9.51 -1.41 -38.31
N ALA A 706 -8.94 -1.71 -37.14
CA ALA A 706 -7.55 -1.39 -36.87
C ALA A 706 -6.64 -2.20 -37.81
N ALA A 707 -5.86 -1.49 -38.64
CA ALA A 707 -5.02 -2.09 -39.67
C ALA A 707 -3.68 -2.63 -39.14
N ALA A 708 -3.28 -2.20 -37.94
CA ALA A 708 -2.05 -2.59 -37.26
C ALA A 708 -2.14 -2.22 -35.77
N LEU A 709 -1.12 -2.60 -34.98
CA LEU A 709 -0.95 -2.17 -33.59
C LEU A 709 0.47 -1.67 -33.32
N THR A 710 0.59 -0.66 -32.50
CA THR A 710 1.86 -0.25 -31.92
C THR A 710 2.02 -0.91 -30.57
N VAL A 711 3.13 -1.61 -30.35
CA VAL A 711 3.41 -2.33 -29.10
C VAL A 711 4.71 -1.79 -28.53
N ASP A 712 4.70 -1.53 -27.23
CA ASP A 712 5.88 -1.06 -26.49
C ASP A 712 6.88 -2.21 -26.33
N LEU A 713 7.99 -2.12 -27.05
CA LEU A 713 9.12 -3.05 -27.02
C LEU A 713 9.74 -3.13 -25.63
N HIS A 714 9.81 -2.03 -24.89
CA HIS A 714 10.40 -1.98 -23.56
C HIS A 714 9.53 -2.74 -22.56
N GLU A 715 8.22 -2.55 -22.59
CA GLU A 715 7.32 -3.32 -21.73
C GLU A 715 7.33 -4.81 -22.11
N MET A 716 7.36 -5.17 -23.40
CA MET A 716 7.45 -6.58 -23.84
C MET A 716 8.79 -7.24 -23.50
N TYR A 717 9.87 -6.47 -23.51
CA TYR A 717 11.20 -6.90 -23.06
C TYR A 717 11.23 -7.18 -21.56
N LEU A 718 10.62 -6.32 -20.74
CA LEU A 718 10.57 -6.53 -19.29
C LEU A 718 9.62 -7.67 -18.90
N GLN A 719 8.46 -7.76 -19.56
CA GLN A 719 7.48 -8.81 -19.32
C GLN A 719 6.55 -8.98 -20.53
N PRO A 720 6.43 -10.19 -21.10
CA PRO A 720 6.90 -11.48 -20.58
C PRO A 720 8.37 -11.80 -20.83
N GLY A 721 9.08 -10.97 -21.61
CA GLY A 721 10.47 -11.19 -21.98
C GLY A 721 10.63 -11.75 -23.40
N THR A 722 11.75 -11.41 -24.04
CA THR A 722 12.03 -11.74 -25.45
C THR A 722 11.97 -13.24 -25.73
N ASP A 723 12.54 -14.08 -24.87
CA ASP A 723 12.60 -15.53 -25.07
C ASP A 723 11.21 -16.17 -25.10
N VAL A 724 10.27 -15.64 -24.31
CA VAL A 724 8.88 -16.13 -24.26
C VAL A 724 8.15 -15.77 -25.56
N ILE A 725 8.35 -14.55 -26.05
CA ILE A 725 7.73 -14.06 -27.28
C ILE A 725 8.29 -14.78 -28.50
N GLU A 726 9.61 -14.95 -28.56
CA GLU A 726 10.29 -15.72 -29.61
C GLU A 726 9.83 -17.18 -29.59
N GLY A 727 9.74 -17.81 -28.41
CA GLY A 727 9.24 -19.17 -28.24
C GLY A 727 7.77 -19.35 -28.65
N ALA A 728 6.95 -18.31 -28.53
CA ALA A 728 5.56 -18.31 -29.03
C ALA A 728 5.47 -18.18 -30.57
N GLY A 729 6.60 -17.95 -31.25
CA GLY A 729 6.66 -17.70 -32.69
C GLY A 729 6.42 -16.24 -33.08
N GLY A 730 6.77 -15.30 -32.20
CA GLY A 730 6.71 -13.87 -32.42
C GLY A 730 5.51 -13.17 -31.78
N ILE A 731 5.58 -11.84 -31.70
CA ILE A 731 4.66 -10.98 -30.95
C ILE A 731 3.21 -11.10 -31.44
N GLY A 732 3.00 -11.23 -32.76
CA GLY A 732 1.64 -11.43 -33.29
C GLY A 732 1.00 -12.73 -32.82
N ARG A 733 1.75 -13.84 -32.82
CA ARG A 733 1.24 -15.12 -32.31
C ARG A 733 1.02 -15.08 -30.81
N ALA A 734 1.95 -14.48 -30.06
CA ALA A 734 1.84 -14.32 -28.62
C ALA A 734 0.57 -13.55 -28.21
N MET A 735 0.19 -12.52 -28.98
CA MET A 735 -1.01 -11.72 -28.73
C MET A 735 -2.26 -12.24 -29.45
N ALA A 736 -2.17 -13.29 -30.28
CA ALA A 736 -3.22 -13.68 -31.23
C ALA A 736 -3.69 -12.52 -32.16
N TRP A 737 -2.75 -11.67 -32.58
CA TRP A 737 -2.97 -10.55 -33.50
C TRP A 737 -2.55 -10.91 -34.93
N PRO A 738 -3.46 -10.83 -35.93
CA PRO A 738 -3.19 -11.31 -37.29
C PRO A 738 -2.57 -10.27 -38.23
N ALA A 739 -2.54 -8.99 -37.85
CA ALA A 739 -2.12 -7.89 -38.72
C ALA A 739 -0.71 -7.38 -38.34
N PRO A 740 -0.16 -6.37 -39.06
CA PRO A 740 1.16 -5.83 -38.74
C PRO A 740 1.28 -5.24 -37.32
N THR A 741 2.51 -5.26 -36.78
CA THR A 741 2.86 -4.64 -35.49
C THR A 741 4.10 -3.75 -35.59
N PHE A 742 4.03 -2.58 -34.96
CA PHE A 742 5.12 -1.60 -34.85
C PHE A 742 5.76 -1.68 -33.46
N ALA A 743 7.09 -1.78 -33.40
CA ALA A 743 7.84 -1.80 -32.15
C ALA A 743 8.17 -0.36 -31.73
N ASP A 744 7.45 0.14 -30.73
CA ASP A 744 7.83 1.39 -30.05
C ASP A 744 8.92 1.09 -29.03
N THR A 745 10.04 1.80 -29.08
CA THR A 745 11.12 1.62 -28.09
C THR A 745 10.72 2.10 -26.70
N GLY A 746 9.64 2.90 -26.56
CA GLY A 746 9.18 3.43 -25.27
C GLY A 746 10.17 4.43 -24.65
N ILE A 747 11.16 4.89 -25.44
CA ILE A 747 12.35 5.52 -24.89
C ILE A 747 12.08 6.89 -24.28
N ALA A 748 11.07 7.62 -24.77
CA ALA A 748 10.65 8.88 -24.17
C ALA A 748 10.27 8.69 -22.69
N ALA A 749 9.47 7.66 -22.39
CA ALA A 749 9.08 7.32 -21.01
C ALA A 749 10.26 6.79 -20.18
N VAL A 750 11.20 6.08 -20.80
CA VAL A 750 12.42 5.59 -20.12
C VAL A 750 13.38 6.74 -19.81
N ALA A 751 13.51 7.73 -20.70
CA ALA A 751 14.40 8.88 -20.56
C ALA A 751 14.00 9.81 -19.40
N GLU A 752 12.70 9.91 -19.10
CA GLU A 752 12.17 10.72 -17.99
C GLU A 752 12.43 10.11 -16.60
N GLN A 753 12.87 8.85 -16.52
CA GLN A 753 13.15 8.20 -15.24
C GLN A 753 14.41 8.80 -14.59
N ARG A 754 14.32 9.13 -13.29
CA ARG A 754 15.37 9.82 -12.50
C ARG A 754 16.77 9.18 -12.52
N LYS A 755 16.90 7.91 -12.92
CA LYS A 755 18.16 7.14 -12.95
C LYS A 755 18.57 6.68 -14.35
N THR A 756 17.95 7.21 -15.40
CA THR A 756 18.33 6.90 -16.77
C THR A 756 19.55 7.72 -17.17
N ARG A 757 20.54 7.06 -17.80
CA ARG A 757 21.74 7.71 -18.30
C ARG A 757 21.89 7.45 -19.79
N ILE A 758 21.86 8.52 -20.55
CA ILE A 758 22.03 8.50 -22.01
C ILE A 758 23.49 8.85 -22.33
N THR A 759 24.19 7.94 -23.00
CA THR A 759 25.60 8.10 -23.40
C THR A 759 25.72 8.09 -24.92
N ASP A 760 26.90 8.25 -25.50
CA ASP A 760 27.08 8.06 -26.95
C ASP A 760 26.83 6.62 -27.41
N GLU A 761 26.79 5.66 -26.49
CA GLU A 761 26.80 4.24 -26.80
C GLU A 761 25.46 3.55 -26.59
N GLY A 762 24.51 4.24 -25.98
CA GLY A 762 23.20 3.72 -25.65
C GLY A 762 22.66 4.31 -24.36
N ILE A 763 21.63 3.66 -23.84
CA ILE A 763 20.82 4.10 -22.71
C ILE A 763 20.90 3.05 -21.63
N ALA A 764 21.35 3.47 -20.44
CA ALA A 764 21.31 2.66 -19.24
C ALA A 764 20.13 3.11 -18.39
N PHE A 765 19.24 2.19 -18.03
CA PHE A 765 18.04 2.46 -17.24
C PHE A 765 17.82 1.36 -16.21
N ARG A 766 16.80 1.53 -15.37
CA ARG A 766 16.44 0.56 -14.33
C ARG A 766 15.09 -0.04 -14.69
N GLY A 767 15.00 -1.38 -14.67
CA GLY A 767 13.77 -2.10 -14.96
C GLY A 767 12.66 -1.66 -14.00
N ARG A 768 11.47 -1.35 -14.53
CA ARG A 768 10.34 -0.87 -13.70
C ARG A 768 9.80 -1.95 -12.77
N LEU A 769 9.96 -3.23 -13.13
CA LEU A 769 9.42 -4.37 -12.38
C LEU A 769 10.32 -4.76 -11.20
N ASP A 770 11.63 -4.68 -11.38
CA ASP A 770 12.62 -5.26 -10.48
C ASP A 770 13.76 -4.33 -10.06
N GLY A 771 13.82 -3.14 -10.65
CA GLY A 771 14.91 -2.19 -10.46
C GLY A 771 16.27 -2.69 -10.96
N SER A 772 16.31 -3.78 -11.74
CA SER A 772 17.56 -4.32 -12.25
C SER A 772 18.14 -3.37 -13.30
N PRO A 773 19.47 -3.25 -13.39
CA PRO A 773 20.08 -2.37 -14.38
C PRO A 773 19.98 -3.02 -15.77
N HIS A 774 19.41 -2.29 -16.72
CA HIS A 774 19.37 -2.68 -18.12
C HIS A 774 20.14 -1.66 -18.95
N ARG A 775 20.66 -2.14 -20.08
CA ARG A 775 21.34 -1.30 -21.06
C ARG A 775 20.83 -1.66 -22.44
N TRP A 776 20.38 -0.65 -23.17
CA TRP A 776 20.02 -0.75 -24.57
C TRP A 776 20.95 0.11 -25.39
N ASP A 777 21.72 -0.52 -26.28
CA ASP A 777 22.39 0.16 -27.37
C ASP A 777 21.55 0.05 -28.66
N PRO A 778 21.84 0.86 -29.69
CA PRO A 778 21.08 0.84 -30.94
C PRO A 778 20.99 -0.55 -31.56
N GLU A 779 22.07 -1.35 -31.46
CA GLU A 779 22.12 -2.71 -31.95
C GLU A 779 21.16 -3.63 -31.17
N GLU A 780 21.22 -3.63 -29.85
CA GLU A 780 20.37 -4.47 -28.99
C GLU A 780 18.89 -4.24 -29.27
N THR A 781 18.46 -2.97 -29.43
CA THR A 781 17.06 -2.67 -29.76
C THR A 781 16.61 -3.29 -31.07
N VAL A 782 17.48 -3.29 -32.08
CA VAL A 782 17.24 -3.95 -33.37
C VAL A 782 17.17 -5.47 -33.19
N ARG A 783 18.12 -6.08 -32.46
CA ARG A 783 18.08 -7.54 -32.20
C ARG A 783 16.79 -7.95 -31.50
N LEU A 784 16.37 -7.20 -30.48
CA LEU A 784 15.15 -7.46 -29.74
C LEU A 784 13.93 -7.43 -30.65
N ALA A 785 13.83 -6.44 -31.55
CA ALA A 785 12.71 -6.34 -32.48
C ALA A 785 12.66 -7.53 -33.47
N HIS A 786 13.81 -7.96 -34.00
CA HIS A 786 13.90 -9.15 -34.86
C HIS A 786 13.54 -10.44 -34.11
N ARG A 787 14.06 -10.63 -32.89
CA ARG A 787 13.77 -11.81 -32.06
C ARG A 787 12.30 -11.91 -31.67
N MET A 788 11.67 -10.78 -31.35
CA MET A 788 10.25 -10.71 -31.05
C MET A 788 9.35 -10.77 -32.30
N GLY A 789 9.90 -10.71 -33.51
CA GLY A 789 9.14 -10.87 -34.75
C GLY A 789 8.18 -9.70 -35.05
N PHE A 790 8.64 -8.47 -34.88
CA PHE A 790 7.92 -7.27 -35.32
C PHE A 790 8.02 -7.07 -36.84
N ASP A 791 7.05 -6.35 -37.46
CA ASP A 791 7.15 -5.99 -38.88
C ASP A 791 7.93 -4.69 -39.07
N VAL A 792 7.72 -3.72 -38.17
CA VAL A 792 8.37 -2.41 -38.20
C VAL A 792 9.05 -2.17 -36.86
N ALA A 793 10.32 -1.77 -36.88
CA ALA A 793 11.04 -1.30 -35.71
C ALA A 793 11.49 0.14 -35.90
N PHE A 794 11.41 0.95 -34.85
CA PHE A 794 11.98 2.29 -34.84
C PHE A 794 13.40 2.26 -34.30
N ALA A 795 14.34 2.89 -35.01
CA ALA A 795 15.71 3.04 -34.56
C ALA A 795 15.76 3.82 -33.23
N LEU A 796 16.60 3.37 -32.30
CA LEU A 796 16.80 4.06 -31.03
C LEU A 796 17.24 5.51 -31.25
N ALA A 797 16.61 6.45 -30.53
CA ALA A 797 16.88 7.88 -30.66
C ALA A 797 17.03 8.56 -29.30
N ASP A 798 17.81 9.64 -29.29
CA ASP A 798 17.95 10.55 -28.17
C ASP A 798 17.11 11.81 -28.45
N PRO A 799 15.99 12.02 -27.73
CA PRO A 799 15.12 13.19 -27.94
C PRO A 799 15.85 14.53 -27.77
N ALA A 800 16.94 14.57 -27.00
CA ALA A 800 17.68 15.79 -26.70
C ALA A 800 18.85 16.07 -27.66
N ASP A 801 19.35 15.05 -28.37
CA ASP A 801 20.58 15.13 -29.20
C ASP A 801 20.37 14.51 -30.60
N PRO A 802 19.97 15.33 -31.59
CA PRO A 802 19.75 14.86 -32.96
C PRO A 802 21.01 14.31 -33.63
N ALA A 803 22.20 14.86 -33.30
CA ALA A 803 23.46 14.40 -33.86
C ALA A 803 23.83 13.01 -33.34
N ARG A 804 23.54 12.73 -32.06
CA ARG A 804 23.67 11.38 -31.50
C ARG A 804 22.66 10.42 -32.09
N THR A 805 21.43 10.87 -32.28
CA THR A 805 20.38 10.09 -32.96
C THR A 805 20.85 9.65 -34.36
N GLU A 806 21.47 10.53 -35.14
CA GLU A 806 22.04 10.15 -36.45
C GLU A 806 23.17 9.09 -36.33
N ARG A 807 24.05 9.22 -35.33
CA ARG A 807 25.11 8.22 -35.06
C ARG A 807 24.53 6.86 -34.67
N TRP A 808 23.51 6.84 -33.82
CA TRP A 808 22.79 5.63 -33.42
C TRP A 808 22.02 5.00 -34.57
N ALA A 809 21.37 5.80 -35.40
CA ALA A 809 20.67 5.32 -36.58
C ALA A 809 21.61 4.61 -37.58
N ARG A 810 22.84 5.12 -37.75
CA ARG A 810 23.88 4.46 -38.56
C ARG A 810 24.26 3.09 -37.99
N ARG A 811 24.30 2.95 -36.67
CA ARG A 811 24.60 1.69 -36.00
C ARG A 811 23.45 0.69 -36.15
N ALA A 812 22.22 1.16 -35.88
CA ALA A 812 21.00 0.39 -36.05
C ALA A 812 20.85 -0.16 -37.49
N LEU A 813 21.17 0.64 -38.53
CA LEU A 813 21.14 0.18 -39.92
C LEU A 813 22.07 -1.01 -40.18
N ALA A 814 23.30 -0.95 -39.68
CA ALA A 814 24.26 -2.02 -39.94
C ALA A 814 23.89 -3.30 -39.17
N GLU A 815 23.38 -3.19 -37.94
CA GLU A 815 22.84 -4.33 -37.20
C GLU A 815 21.61 -4.92 -37.89
N HIS A 816 20.69 -4.07 -38.37
CA HIS A 816 19.50 -4.52 -39.09
C HIS A 816 19.88 -5.31 -40.34
N ALA A 817 20.84 -4.81 -41.14
CA ALA A 817 21.34 -5.52 -42.30
C ALA A 817 21.92 -6.91 -41.94
N TRP A 818 22.57 -7.03 -40.78
CA TRP A 818 23.09 -8.30 -40.29
C TRP A 818 21.98 -9.27 -39.89
N GLN A 819 21.04 -8.81 -39.06
CA GLN A 819 19.93 -9.62 -38.56
C GLN A 819 19.03 -10.10 -39.70
N THR A 820 18.70 -9.23 -40.67
CA THR A 820 17.90 -9.59 -41.84
C THR A 820 18.60 -10.68 -42.68
N ALA A 821 19.91 -10.57 -42.88
CA ALA A 821 20.68 -11.56 -43.64
C ALA A 821 20.83 -12.90 -42.89
N ASP A 822 20.92 -12.88 -41.57
CA ASP A 822 21.06 -14.08 -40.74
C ASP A 822 19.72 -14.80 -40.57
N ARG A 823 18.69 -14.06 -40.16
CA ARG A 823 17.38 -14.61 -39.80
C ARG A 823 16.45 -14.82 -40.99
N HIS A 824 16.74 -14.16 -42.12
CA HIS A 824 15.88 -14.15 -43.31
C HIS A 824 14.44 -13.72 -43.00
N ASP A 825 14.27 -12.87 -42.00
CA ASP A 825 12.98 -12.30 -41.64
C ASP A 825 12.69 -11.03 -42.45
N ALA A 826 11.47 -10.53 -42.32
CA ALA A 826 10.95 -9.43 -43.14
C ALA A 826 10.70 -8.15 -42.33
N LEU A 827 11.41 -7.98 -41.21
CA LEU A 827 11.35 -6.76 -40.43
C LEU A 827 11.91 -5.58 -41.25
N THR A 828 11.37 -4.38 -41.06
CA THR A 828 11.94 -3.14 -41.60
C THR A 828 12.32 -2.16 -40.51
N LEU A 829 13.44 -1.47 -40.68
CA LEU A 829 13.92 -0.46 -39.75
C LEU A 829 13.54 0.95 -40.23
N TRP A 830 12.87 1.72 -39.38
CA TRP A 830 12.48 3.10 -39.65
C TRP A 830 13.32 4.05 -38.79
N ALA A 831 13.76 5.15 -39.37
CA ALA A 831 14.54 6.16 -38.64
C ALA A 831 13.63 7.05 -37.78
N VAL A 832 14.17 7.55 -36.68
CA VAL A 832 13.45 8.48 -35.79
C VAL A 832 14.06 9.87 -35.92
N VAL A 833 13.23 10.83 -36.31
CA VAL A 833 13.57 12.23 -36.49
C VAL A 833 13.30 12.99 -35.19
N THR A 834 14.36 13.46 -34.53
CA THR A 834 14.26 14.25 -33.30
C THR A 834 14.53 15.74 -33.61
N GLY A 835 13.50 16.57 -33.56
CA GLY A 835 13.59 18.01 -33.87
C GLY A 835 13.60 18.92 -32.64
N GLY A 836 13.03 18.47 -31.53
CA GLY A 836 12.73 19.33 -30.37
C GLY A 836 11.81 20.50 -30.76
N ALA A 837 11.80 21.56 -29.95
CA ALA A 837 10.96 22.75 -30.16
C ALA A 837 11.51 23.73 -31.24
N ASP A 838 12.47 23.32 -32.06
CA ASP A 838 13.14 24.17 -33.07
C ASP A 838 12.95 23.61 -34.50
N PRO A 839 12.27 24.34 -35.41
CA PRO A 839 12.03 23.89 -36.77
C PRO A 839 13.30 23.60 -37.58
N GLU A 840 14.38 24.38 -37.39
CA GLU A 840 15.63 24.18 -38.14
C GLU A 840 16.37 22.92 -37.70
N ARG A 841 16.32 22.61 -36.40
CA ARG A 841 16.85 21.34 -35.88
C ARG A 841 16.11 20.16 -36.48
N GLY A 842 14.77 20.23 -36.56
CA GLY A 842 13.95 19.22 -37.24
C GLY A 842 14.36 19.01 -38.71
N ARG A 843 14.55 20.10 -39.48
CA ARG A 843 15.03 20.02 -40.87
C ARG A 843 16.41 19.40 -40.97
N SER A 844 17.33 19.82 -40.10
CA SER A 844 18.70 19.31 -40.09
C SER A 844 18.74 17.81 -39.81
N ALA A 845 18.01 17.36 -38.78
CA ALA A 845 17.91 15.95 -38.40
C ALA A 845 17.32 15.09 -39.53
N ALA A 846 16.22 15.53 -40.14
CA ALA A 846 15.60 14.85 -41.28
C ALA A 846 16.58 14.71 -42.47
N ARG A 847 17.31 15.79 -42.81
CA ARG A 847 18.33 15.77 -43.88
C ARG A 847 19.50 14.84 -43.57
N GLY A 848 19.94 14.77 -42.31
CA GLY A 848 20.99 13.86 -41.86
C GLY A 848 20.61 12.39 -42.05
N LEU A 849 19.41 12.01 -41.58
CA LEU A 849 18.89 10.65 -41.71
C LEU A 849 18.65 10.24 -43.16
N ARG A 850 18.14 11.14 -44.01
CA ARG A 850 17.99 10.89 -45.44
C ARG A 850 19.33 10.64 -46.13
N ARG A 851 20.33 11.48 -45.83
CA ARG A 851 21.69 11.29 -46.36
C ARG A 851 22.26 9.94 -45.96
N LEU A 852 22.07 9.55 -44.71
CA LEU A 852 22.50 8.26 -44.19
C LEU A 852 21.80 7.09 -44.93
N ALA A 853 20.50 7.19 -45.19
CA ALA A 853 19.76 6.20 -45.98
C ALA A 853 20.29 6.08 -47.42
N ASP A 854 20.57 7.22 -48.07
CA ASP A 854 21.12 7.27 -49.43
C ASP A 854 22.54 6.72 -49.50
N GLU A 855 23.37 6.96 -48.48
CA GLU A 855 24.71 6.37 -48.34
C GLU A 855 24.64 4.86 -48.17
N ASP A 856 23.74 4.36 -47.33
CA ASP A 856 23.56 2.92 -47.09
C ASP A 856 23.06 2.20 -48.34
N ARG A 857 22.03 2.73 -49.02
CA ARG A 857 21.52 2.19 -50.29
C ARG A 857 22.59 2.15 -51.38
N ARG A 858 23.40 3.22 -51.50
CA ARG A 858 24.54 3.24 -52.45
C ARG A 858 25.63 2.23 -52.11
N ALA A 859 25.76 1.86 -50.83
CA ALA A 859 26.67 0.82 -50.37
C ALA A 859 26.07 -0.61 -50.48
N GLY A 860 24.89 -0.77 -51.07
CA GLY A 860 24.21 -2.06 -51.23
C GLY A 860 23.38 -2.51 -50.02
N GLY A 861 23.16 -1.63 -49.04
CA GLY A 861 22.26 -1.85 -47.92
C GLY A 861 20.79 -1.54 -48.24
N LEU A 862 19.92 -1.74 -47.25
CA LEU A 862 18.46 -1.57 -47.39
C LEU A 862 18.02 -0.10 -47.27
N GLY A 863 18.79 0.74 -46.57
CA GLY A 863 18.32 2.05 -46.09
C GLY A 863 17.17 1.93 -45.08
N PHE A 864 16.51 3.05 -44.78
CA PHE A 864 15.32 3.06 -43.90
C PHE A 864 14.04 2.79 -44.70
N GLY A 865 13.15 1.99 -44.12
CA GLY A 865 11.83 1.69 -44.68
C GLY A 865 10.83 2.85 -44.58
N GLY A 866 11.07 3.78 -43.64
CA GLY A 866 10.21 4.92 -43.34
C GLY A 866 10.78 5.79 -42.20
N TYR A 867 9.99 6.77 -41.76
CA TYR A 867 10.42 7.76 -40.76
C TYR A 867 9.37 7.95 -39.67
N ARG A 868 9.79 7.95 -38.40
CA ARG A 868 9.00 8.37 -37.24
C ARG A 868 9.43 9.75 -36.79
N ILE A 869 8.47 10.63 -36.55
CA ILE A 869 8.70 11.99 -36.09
C ILE A 869 8.41 12.03 -34.60
N GLU A 870 9.36 12.54 -33.82
CA GLU A 870 9.31 12.62 -32.36
C GLU A 870 9.34 14.06 -31.85
N GLY A 871 8.79 14.27 -30.66
CA GLY A 871 8.82 15.56 -29.97
C GLY A 871 7.76 16.58 -30.42
N ILE A 872 6.66 16.11 -31.03
CA ILE A 872 5.52 16.96 -31.44
C ILE A 872 4.27 16.41 -30.76
N GLY A 873 3.85 17.04 -29.66
CA GLY A 873 2.73 16.58 -28.84
C GLY A 873 1.37 17.11 -29.28
N ALA A 874 1.33 18.34 -29.82
CA ALA A 874 0.10 18.98 -30.28
C ALA A 874 0.22 19.46 -31.74
N PRO A 875 0.14 18.56 -32.74
CA PRO A 875 0.25 18.89 -34.16
C PRO A 875 -0.61 20.06 -34.66
N ALA A 876 -1.80 20.26 -34.07
CA ALA A 876 -2.66 21.39 -34.43
C ALA A 876 -2.10 22.75 -33.96
N ARG A 877 -1.30 22.77 -32.88
CA ARG A 877 -0.63 23.98 -32.37
C ARG A 877 0.81 24.10 -32.89
N GLU A 878 1.44 22.98 -33.21
CA GLU A 878 2.86 22.86 -33.57
C GLU A 878 3.06 22.56 -35.07
N THR A 879 2.11 22.94 -35.91
CA THR A 879 2.10 22.58 -37.34
C THR A 879 3.37 23.01 -38.08
N ALA A 880 3.99 24.14 -37.69
CA ALA A 880 5.23 24.61 -38.27
C ALA A 880 6.42 23.68 -38.00
N LEU A 881 6.51 23.11 -36.79
CA LEU A 881 7.55 22.14 -36.41
C LEU A 881 7.38 20.85 -37.21
N LEU A 882 6.14 20.36 -37.30
CA LEU A 882 5.83 19.14 -38.04
C LEU A 882 6.14 19.29 -39.53
N ARG A 883 5.68 20.39 -40.15
CA ARG A 883 5.94 20.66 -41.58
C ARG A 883 7.43 20.84 -41.87
N ALA A 884 8.20 21.41 -40.94
CA ALA A 884 9.64 21.56 -41.10
C ALA A 884 10.34 20.20 -41.21
N ALA A 885 10.05 19.24 -40.32
CA ALA A 885 10.60 17.90 -40.41
C ALA A 885 10.09 17.15 -41.66
N VAL A 886 8.76 17.16 -41.89
CA VAL A 886 8.12 16.42 -42.99
C VAL A 886 8.60 16.88 -44.37
N GLY A 887 8.85 18.17 -44.55
CA GLY A 887 9.26 18.75 -45.83
C GLY A 887 10.61 18.26 -46.37
N GLU A 888 11.47 17.72 -45.50
CA GLU A 888 12.81 17.24 -45.88
C GLU A 888 12.86 15.74 -46.18
N LEU A 889 11.84 14.98 -45.76
CA LEU A 889 11.75 13.52 -45.86
C LEU A 889 11.28 13.07 -47.25
N GLU A 890 11.77 11.91 -47.71
CA GLU A 890 11.38 11.34 -49.01
C GLU A 890 9.86 11.19 -49.17
N THR A 891 9.38 11.47 -50.38
CA THR A 891 7.94 11.43 -50.70
C THR A 891 7.43 10.01 -50.93
N ASP A 892 8.30 9.08 -51.32
CA ASP A 892 8.01 7.66 -51.55
C ASP A 892 8.21 6.80 -50.30
N ARG A 893 8.49 7.41 -49.15
CA ARG A 893 8.61 6.73 -47.86
C ARG A 893 7.47 7.12 -46.90
N PRO A 894 6.94 6.16 -46.12
CA PRO A 894 5.87 6.41 -45.15
C PRO A 894 6.40 7.21 -43.96
N ARG A 895 5.52 8.03 -43.39
CA ARG A 895 5.79 8.90 -42.24
C ARG A 895 4.86 8.55 -41.08
N TYR A 896 5.45 8.43 -39.90
CA TYR A 896 4.80 8.05 -38.66
C TYR A 896 4.86 9.18 -37.64
N LEU A 897 3.77 9.44 -36.94
CA LEU A 897 3.73 10.34 -35.79
C LEU A 897 3.05 9.64 -34.61
N GLY A 898 3.74 9.61 -33.47
CA GLY A 898 3.20 9.04 -32.25
C GLY A 898 2.58 10.09 -31.32
N GLY A 899 1.65 9.66 -30.47
CA GLY A 899 1.21 10.42 -29.29
C GLY A 899 0.17 11.51 -29.52
N VAL A 900 -0.70 11.40 -30.53
CA VAL A 900 -1.75 12.43 -30.72
C VAL A 900 -2.78 12.43 -29.59
N THR A 901 -3.18 13.62 -29.15
CA THR A 901 -4.04 13.82 -27.97
C THR A 901 -5.51 14.06 -28.30
N GLY A 902 -5.87 14.13 -29.60
CA GLY A 902 -7.26 14.33 -29.98
C GLY A 902 -7.52 14.34 -31.48
N PRO A 903 -8.80 14.49 -31.87
CA PRO A 903 -9.23 14.47 -33.27
C PRO A 903 -8.63 15.61 -34.11
N ALA A 904 -8.46 16.80 -33.52
CA ALA A 904 -7.86 17.95 -34.19
C ALA A 904 -6.38 17.71 -34.50
N ASP A 905 -5.63 17.12 -33.58
CA ASP A 905 -4.22 16.76 -33.76
C ASP A 905 -4.06 15.67 -34.83
N LEU A 906 -4.95 14.66 -34.84
CA LEU A 906 -4.97 13.65 -35.90
C LEU A 906 -5.13 14.29 -37.28
N LEU A 907 -6.12 15.18 -37.45
CA LEU A 907 -6.36 15.84 -38.74
C LEU A 907 -5.24 16.80 -39.13
N ALA A 908 -4.65 17.52 -38.17
CA ALA A 908 -3.50 18.39 -38.44
C ALA A 908 -2.25 17.59 -38.86
N ALA A 909 -2.02 16.42 -38.25
CA ALA A 909 -0.93 15.53 -38.63
C ALA A 909 -1.12 14.97 -40.05
N ILE A 910 -2.35 14.54 -40.38
CA ILE A 910 -2.71 14.11 -41.74
C ILE A 910 -2.52 15.26 -42.73
N GLU A 911 -2.98 16.48 -42.39
CA GLU A 911 -2.80 17.65 -43.24
C GLU A 911 -1.32 17.92 -43.53
N ALA A 912 -0.46 17.78 -42.52
CA ALA A 912 0.98 17.95 -42.67
C ALA A 912 1.66 16.84 -43.49
N GLY A 913 0.94 15.78 -43.89
CA GLY A 913 1.44 14.70 -44.74
C GLY A 913 2.01 13.51 -43.97
N VAL A 914 1.54 13.27 -42.75
CA VAL A 914 1.81 12.03 -41.97
C VAL A 914 0.86 10.92 -42.43
N ASP A 915 1.38 9.70 -42.59
CA ASP A 915 0.64 8.55 -43.12
C ASP A 915 0.13 7.61 -42.04
N VAL A 916 0.85 7.49 -40.94
CA VAL A 916 0.52 6.59 -39.85
C VAL A 916 0.58 7.37 -38.55
N ILE A 917 -0.51 7.36 -37.80
CA ILE A 917 -0.65 8.14 -36.57
C ILE A 917 -1.04 7.18 -35.45
N ASP A 918 -0.39 7.26 -34.29
CA ASP A 918 -0.81 6.52 -33.10
C ASP A 918 -1.21 7.45 -31.95
N GLY A 919 -1.84 6.88 -30.93
CA GLY A 919 -2.00 7.56 -29.64
C GLY A 919 -2.61 6.65 -28.58
N THR A 920 -2.32 6.91 -27.31
CA THR A 920 -2.92 6.21 -26.16
C THR A 920 -4.16 6.90 -25.61
N GLU A 921 -4.45 8.13 -26.06
CA GLU A 921 -5.52 8.95 -25.53
C GLU A 921 -6.91 8.31 -25.64
N PRO A 922 -7.30 7.67 -26.77
CA PRO A 922 -8.63 7.05 -26.88
C PRO A 922 -8.92 6.01 -25.78
N ALA A 923 -7.95 5.15 -25.49
CA ALA A 923 -8.04 4.18 -24.40
C ALA A 923 -7.97 4.82 -23.01
N ARG A 924 -7.10 5.83 -22.81
CA ARG A 924 -7.00 6.57 -21.54
C ARG A 924 -8.31 7.29 -21.21
N ALA A 925 -8.85 8.03 -22.17
CA ALA A 925 -10.13 8.71 -22.06
C ALA A 925 -11.26 7.72 -21.75
N GLY A 926 -11.27 6.55 -22.40
CA GLY A 926 -12.28 5.51 -22.13
C GLY A 926 -12.25 5.00 -20.69
N ALA A 927 -11.05 4.83 -20.11
CA ALA A 927 -10.86 4.45 -18.70
C ALA A 927 -11.32 5.53 -17.72
N GLU A 928 -11.22 6.81 -18.11
CA GLU A 928 -11.66 7.96 -17.32
C GLU A 928 -13.15 8.31 -17.51
N GLY A 929 -13.86 7.59 -18.38
CA GLY A 929 -15.28 7.86 -18.67
C GLY A 929 -15.49 9.00 -19.68
N ARG A 930 -14.45 9.41 -20.41
CA ARG A 930 -14.53 10.37 -21.51
C ARG A 930 -14.71 9.63 -22.84
N VAL A 931 -15.79 9.92 -23.54
CA VAL A 931 -16.15 9.30 -24.83
C VAL A 931 -16.12 10.34 -25.95
N TYR A 932 -15.34 10.09 -27.00
CA TYR A 932 -15.26 10.96 -28.17
C TYR A 932 -16.47 10.75 -29.08
N THR A 933 -17.24 11.80 -29.33
CA THR A 933 -18.44 11.80 -30.17
C THR A 933 -18.28 12.74 -31.37
N SER A 934 -19.17 12.62 -32.36
CA SER A 934 -19.20 13.52 -33.52
C SER A 934 -19.41 15.00 -33.18
N THR A 935 -19.91 15.30 -31.98
CA THR A 935 -20.23 16.65 -31.50
C THR A 935 -19.34 17.14 -30.35
N GLY A 936 -18.33 16.37 -29.94
CA GLY A 936 -17.43 16.71 -28.84
C GLY A 936 -17.17 15.53 -27.90
N VAL A 937 -16.63 15.82 -26.71
CA VAL A 937 -16.32 14.79 -25.70
C VAL A 937 -17.48 14.69 -24.71
N LEU A 938 -18.05 13.49 -24.60
CA LEU A 938 -19.09 13.15 -23.64
C LEU A 938 -18.44 12.60 -22.36
N ASP A 939 -18.74 13.20 -21.22
CA ASP A 939 -18.39 12.63 -19.91
C ASP A 939 -19.51 11.68 -19.46
N VAL A 940 -19.26 10.36 -19.50
CA VAL A 940 -20.24 9.35 -19.09
C VAL A 940 -20.44 9.31 -17.58
N THR A 941 -19.67 10.05 -16.79
CA THR A 941 -19.86 10.20 -15.34
C THR A 941 -20.90 11.26 -14.99
N ASP A 942 -21.31 12.10 -15.95
CA ASP A 942 -22.29 13.16 -15.74
C ASP A 942 -23.65 12.58 -15.29
N PRO A 943 -24.15 12.94 -14.09
CA PRO A 943 -25.44 12.50 -13.58
C PRO A 943 -26.63 12.84 -14.48
N ALA A 944 -26.51 13.84 -15.37
CA ALA A 944 -27.54 14.18 -16.35
C ALA A 944 -27.83 13.03 -17.33
N LEU A 945 -26.88 12.10 -17.51
CA LEU A 945 -27.02 10.96 -18.42
C LEU A 945 -27.84 9.82 -17.85
N ARG A 946 -28.24 9.83 -16.56
CA ARG A 946 -29.01 8.74 -15.92
C ARG A 946 -30.31 8.36 -16.65
N ALA A 947 -30.90 9.30 -17.38
CA ALA A 947 -32.11 9.11 -18.16
C ALA A 947 -31.90 9.41 -19.66
N ASP A 948 -30.66 9.51 -20.12
CA ASP A 948 -30.33 9.72 -21.52
C ASP A 948 -30.28 8.38 -22.27
N PHE A 949 -31.39 7.99 -22.88
CA PHE A 949 -31.52 6.73 -23.63
C PHE A 949 -30.98 6.80 -25.07
N ARG A 950 -30.32 7.91 -25.47
CA ARG A 950 -29.68 8.01 -26.78
C ARG A 950 -28.42 7.13 -26.85
N PRO A 951 -27.98 6.70 -28.04
CA PRO A 951 -26.67 6.07 -28.23
C PRO A 951 -25.52 6.97 -27.75
N LEU A 952 -24.36 6.38 -27.46
CA LEU A 952 -23.14 7.13 -27.11
C LEU A 952 -22.86 8.24 -28.13
N ASP A 953 -22.87 7.90 -29.42
CA ASP A 953 -22.79 8.86 -30.51
C ASP A 953 -23.60 8.35 -31.73
N PRO A 954 -24.65 9.04 -32.18
CA PRO A 954 -25.47 8.58 -33.30
C PRO A 954 -24.70 8.49 -34.63
N ALA A 955 -24.97 7.45 -35.43
CA ALA A 955 -24.29 7.20 -36.70
C ALA A 955 -24.45 8.34 -37.73
N ASP A 956 -25.57 9.05 -37.72
CA ASP A 956 -25.92 10.10 -38.70
C ASP A 956 -24.96 11.32 -38.67
N GLY A 957 -24.08 11.41 -37.66
CA GLY A 957 -23.03 12.43 -37.56
C GLY A 957 -21.60 11.89 -37.50
N ARG A 958 -21.40 10.58 -37.28
CA ARG A 958 -20.08 10.00 -36.98
C ARG A 958 -19.25 9.74 -38.25
N PRO A 959 -17.95 10.09 -38.27
CA PRO A 959 -17.02 9.57 -39.27
C PRO A 959 -17.03 8.04 -39.29
N GLY A 960 -17.40 7.42 -40.41
CA GLY A 960 -17.37 5.97 -40.62
C GLY A 960 -18.61 5.17 -40.17
N GLY A 961 -19.65 5.84 -39.66
CA GLY A 961 -20.97 5.24 -39.45
C GLY A 961 -21.18 4.56 -38.08
N ALA A 962 -22.03 3.53 -38.08
CA ALA A 962 -22.51 2.89 -36.85
C ALA A 962 -21.43 2.01 -36.17
N ASN A 963 -21.34 2.13 -34.85
CA ASN A 963 -20.50 1.33 -33.98
C ASN A 963 -21.40 0.34 -33.21
N ARG A 964 -20.87 -0.84 -32.88
CA ARG A 964 -21.58 -1.80 -32.03
C ARG A 964 -21.88 -1.24 -30.64
N THR A 965 -21.05 -0.31 -30.16
CA THR A 965 -21.30 0.37 -28.88
C THR A 965 -22.54 1.28 -28.92
N ASP A 966 -23.07 1.60 -30.11
CA ASP A 966 -24.30 2.40 -30.25
C ASP A 966 -25.57 1.64 -29.86
N ALA A 967 -25.48 0.32 -29.75
CA ALA A 967 -26.55 -0.50 -29.18
C ALA A 967 -26.77 -0.21 -27.68
N PHE A 968 -25.78 0.41 -27.02
CA PHE A 968 -25.86 0.78 -25.62
C PHE A 968 -26.22 2.26 -25.47
N THR A 969 -27.18 2.51 -24.58
CA THR A 969 -27.59 3.87 -24.25
C THR A 969 -26.58 4.56 -23.35
N ARG A 970 -26.50 5.89 -23.42
CA ARG A 970 -25.69 6.70 -22.50
C ARG A 970 -26.06 6.46 -21.04
N ALA A 971 -27.35 6.31 -20.74
CA ALA A 971 -27.85 5.96 -19.41
C ALA A 971 -27.32 4.61 -18.91
N TYR A 972 -27.27 3.60 -19.78
CA TYR A 972 -26.74 2.29 -19.43
C TYR A 972 -25.23 2.35 -19.18
N VAL A 973 -24.47 3.00 -20.05
CA VAL A 973 -23.01 3.15 -19.89
C VAL A 973 -22.68 3.98 -18.65
N HIS A 974 -23.41 5.08 -18.41
CA HIS A 974 -23.32 5.87 -17.17
C HIS A 974 -23.58 5.01 -15.94
N HIS A 975 -24.65 4.21 -15.95
CA HIS A 975 -24.97 3.30 -14.86
C HIS A 975 -23.82 2.32 -14.58
N LEU A 976 -23.28 1.67 -15.63
CA LEU A 976 -22.16 0.74 -15.48
C LEU A 976 -20.91 1.44 -14.94
N PHE A 977 -20.62 2.67 -15.40
CA PHE A 977 -19.46 3.44 -14.96
C PHE A 977 -19.59 3.85 -13.48
N VAL A 978 -20.76 4.35 -13.07
CA VAL A 978 -21.07 4.68 -11.66
C VAL A 978 -21.08 3.42 -10.77
N ALA A 979 -21.52 2.29 -11.31
CA ALA A 979 -21.44 1.00 -10.63
C ALA A 979 -20.02 0.42 -10.58
N ASN A 980 -19.05 1.07 -11.23
CA ASN A 980 -17.66 0.63 -11.37
C ASN A 980 -17.55 -0.80 -11.96
N GLU A 981 -18.40 -1.08 -12.94
CA GLU A 981 -18.39 -2.31 -13.72
C GLU A 981 -17.36 -2.20 -14.84
N GLY A 982 -16.44 -3.17 -14.93
CA GLY A 982 -15.34 -3.15 -15.92
C GLY A 982 -15.81 -3.12 -17.38
N LEU A 983 -17.05 -3.54 -17.64
CA LEU A 983 -17.68 -3.43 -18.95
C LEU A 983 -17.82 -1.96 -19.40
N ALA A 984 -18.00 -1.00 -18.48
CA ALA A 984 -18.12 0.41 -18.84
C ALA A 984 -16.86 0.93 -19.53
N VAL A 985 -15.69 0.70 -18.93
CA VAL A 985 -14.38 1.06 -19.49
C VAL A 985 -14.18 0.37 -20.85
N THR A 986 -14.56 -0.91 -20.95
CA THR A 986 -14.48 -1.67 -22.20
C THR A 986 -15.30 -1.04 -23.32
N LEU A 987 -16.55 -0.65 -23.04
CA LEU A 987 -17.45 -0.02 -24.01
C LEU A 987 -16.96 1.38 -24.42
N CYS A 988 -16.49 2.19 -23.46
CA CYS A 988 -15.96 3.52 -23.74
C CYS A 988 -14.67 3.45 -24.57
N THR A 989 -13.74 2.57 -24.22
CA THR A 989 -12.49 2.36 -24.98
C THR A 989 -12.79 1.82 -26.38
N LEU A 990 -13.67 0.82 -26.51
CA LEU A 990 -14.08 0.29 -27.82
C LEU A 990 -14.70 1.38 -28.71
N HIS A 991 -15.47 2.28 -28.11
CA HIS A 991 -16.06 3.41 -28.82
C HIS A 991 -15.00 4.38 -29.34
N ASN A 992 -14.10 4.81 -28.45
CA ASN A 992 -13.07 5.79 -28.78
C ASN A 992 -12.10 5.27 -29.84
N GLU A 993 -11.65 4.01 -29.73
CA GLU A 993 -10.75 3.41 -30.73
C GLU A 993 -11.41 3.36 -32.11
N HIS A 994 -12.68 2.92 -32.18
CA HIS A 994 -13.43 2.92 -33.44
C HIS A 994 -13.60 4.34 -34.01
N PHE A 995 -13.84 5.34 -33.16
CA PHE A 995 -13.98 6.74 -33.58
C PHE A 995 -12.73 7.25 -34.30
N PHE A 996 -11.54 7.03 -33.73
CA PHE A 996 -10.29 7.50 -34.32
C PHE A 996 -9.90 6.74 -35.58
N VAL A 997 -10.04 5.41 -35.60
CA VAL A 997 -9.82 4.58 -36.80
C VAL A 997 -10.73 5.05 -37.94
N SER A 998 -12.00 5.29 -37.63
CA SER A 998 -12.98 5.71 -38.64
C SER A 998 -12.80 7.15 -39.11
N LEU A 999 -12.32 8.04 -38.24
CA LEU A 999 -11.96 9.41 -38.59
C LEU A 999 -10.79 9.46 -39.57
N ALA A 1000 -9.73 8.67 -39.34
CA ALA A 1000 -8.63 8.54 -40.29
C ALA A 1000 -9.08 7.99 -41.66
N ALA A 1001 -9.96 6.98 -41.65
CA ALA A 1001 -10.54 6.44 -42.88
C ALA A 1001 -11.42 7.46 -43.63
N ALA A 1002 -12.17 8.30 -42.91
CA ALA A 1002 -12.95 9.39 -43.50
C ALA A 1002 -12.06 10.49 -44.08
N ALA A 1003 -11.01 10.89 -43.37
CA ALA A 1003 -9.98 11.80 -43.86
C ALA A 1003 -9.35 11.29 -45.16
N ARG A 1004 -8.99 10.00 -45.23
CA ARG A 1004 -8.48 9.36 -46.44
C ARG A 1004 -9.43 9.48 -47.63
N ARG A 1005 -10.73 9.23 -47.44
CA ARG A 1005 -11.74 9.40 -48.51
C ARG A 1005 -11.78 10.85 -48.98
N ALA A 1006 -11.84 11.81 -48.05
CA ALA A 1006 -11.86 13.22 -48.37
C ALA A 1006 -10.59 13.70 -49.12
N ILE A 1007 -9.41 13.12 -48.83
CA ILE A 1007 -8.19 13.39 -49.61
C ILE A 1007 -8.33 12.90 -51.05
N ARG A 1008 -8.82 11.66 -51.25
CA ARG A 1008 -9.00 11.09 -52.59
C ARG A 1008 -10.04 11.83 -53.42
N ASP A 1009 -11.07 12.34 -52.77
CA ASP A 1009 -12.17 13.08 -53.40
C ASP A 1009 -11.84 14.58 -53.58
N GLY A 1010 -10.66 15.03 -53.11
CA GLY A 1010 -10.23 16.44 -53.16
C GLY A 1010 -10.93 17.37 -52.16
N GLY A 1011 -11.78 16.85 -51.28
CA GLY A 1011 -12.58 17.60 -50.31
C GLY A 1011 -12.02 17.66 -48.89
N TYR A 1012 -10.73 17.37 -48.68
CA TYR A 1012 -10.14 17.29 -47.34
C TYR A 1012 -10.28 18.57 -46.48
N PRO A 1013 -10.02 19.80 -47.00
CA PRO A 1013 -10.18 21.01 -46.19
C PRO A 1013 -11.60 21.23 -45.70
N ASP A 1014 -12.59 21.02 -46.58
CA ASP A 1014 -14.02 21.18 -46.24
C ASP A 1014 -14.47 20.14 -45.22
N PHE A 1015 -14.00 18.89 -45.38
CA PHE A 1015 -14.22 17.83 -44.41
C PHE A 1015 -13.69 18.20 -43.03
N THR A 1016 -12.43 18.61 -42.93
CA THR A 1016 -11.78 18.97 -41.67
C THR A 1016 -12.47 20.17 -41.02
N ALA A 1017 -12.74 21.24 -41.78
CA ALA A 1017 -13.44 22.42 -41.28
C ALA A 1017 -14.88 22.10 -40.83
N SER A 1018 -15.60 21.25 -41.56
CA SER A 1018 -16.95 20.80 -41.19
C SER A 1018 -16.94 19.94 -39.93
N PHE A 1019 -15.98 19.01 -39.81
CA PHE A 1019 -15.84 18.17 -38.63
C PHE A 1019 -15.46 18.99 -37.39
N LEU A 1020 -14.43 19.83 -37.47
CA LEU A 1020 -13.96 20.61 -36.32
C LEU A 1020 -15.01 21.60 -35.82
N ARG A 1021 -15.79 22.23 -36.71
CA ARG A 1021 -16.93 23.08 -36.32
C ARG A 1021 -18.05 22.34 -35.60
N ARG A 1022 -18.24 21.05 -35.90
CA ARG A 1022 -19.24 20.23 -35.20
C ARG A 1022 -18.69 19.70 -33.88
N PHE A 1023 -17.42 19.33 -33.85
CA PHE A 1023 -16.75 18.73 -32.70
C PHE A 1023 -16.47 19.73 -31.57
N GLY A 1024 -16.12 20.98 -31.90
CA GLY A 1024 -16.01 22.08 -30.94
C GLY A 1024 -17.07 23.12 -31.21
N LYS A 1025 -17.93 23.44 -30.23
CA LYS A 1025 -18.54 24.77 -30.19
C LYS A 1025 -17.42 25.77 -29.86
N VAL A 1026 -16.68 26.18 -30.89
CA VAL A 1026 -15.88 27.42 -30.88
C VAL A 1026 -16.81 28.60 -30.90
#